data_AF-A0A235F0Z6-F1
#
_entry.id   AF-A0A235F0Z6-F1
#
_cell.length_a   1.000
_cell.length_b   1.000
_cell.length_c   1.000
_cell.angle_alpha   90.00
_cell.angle_beta   90.00
_cell.angle_gamma   90.00
#
_symmetry.space_group_name_H-M   'P 1'
#
loop_
_entity.id
_entity.type
_entity.pdbx_description
1 polymer ?
#
loop_
_entity_poly.entity_id
_entity_poly.type
_entity_poly.pdbx_seq_one_letter_code
_entity_poly.pdbx_strand_id
1 'polypeptide(L)'
;MDDDFDSTLVEPLLQLAHADPEPRVSLAALEAATHLPLEQQHWHSIADSAWRVVFAEPAGSPARREALAFAARVPLRSLREHLRGMAKDDDEPDRDAIADALAAVADPSRIAPLVAGLASGHMENYRLLAAMPLEDRGVSAADLPAPGAQDGDDARFWRALCLARLDDFTELDSVFASDDTLPPLFWGDPWSAHSAIEAVRPVPDAMRDHLLAVLARLDADEAAGRIGGGAARALRLTAWAATGTADAEGGPIRPPHAPRPVVLFGELDPAATAAELAERQLQAAAPQFDDAQVGWMIARERVRDYIPALLAVDRPDLAPEARVRLMQLIGFAADAQTGRALSPYRGAGPSAGGGERPALIDDAPHAAAAAPAAAGAAQDSGDFDVAECEADAGGAGLEDFALDDVDFADLDLDEAEPVSRGGRHLATGHVPSSMGTTQADDSDQQDNRRVNALLLHDEHTHHYFVAGASNTVRCWIGLPQAGIPTANATIPQVKLPPEGLKLVVELCWIGKRDGQPDRHGNGPAGGLHLPAKRTARSEDCDLSFDVPADIDRLDADIVFTFMGKVFEAVRVSAPVLPAGTADDGLAEPSIEVQFGQREVIHLQERTPVSATLTFGPGYMQMFDGSGGKIFDLGNTTPLTTFLNEQLFLKEASLVRRRSQQGVQEGEALLDVDDPDVIELFGNLARHGAALYQKLRGQGFSDPGDRIQLINKDESRHVPLEFVYDRGFPRKGARFCSGWHEALAGDGCRCPSCDAAGASPGGSWSETICPLGFWAIRKVIERFDSAHMQDLSLPAWRRRDLRPLDAALCASTDRVPEKERTDLRKALAESIAAPTIAADWDEWERALAAKSPPLLILLAHHDLDAGLDYLEIGDKALDEHRRWRYRPQLNEALINPAAIEPGPIVLLLGCMTATDVAETGYGSLASNFKDFHASLVLGTMAKVLGRHAGPLACELLAELAAVNTPDADFGSVLRRVRRRMLAHGFLMVLALVAMGDAEWHLPARHQSPAPTPP
;
A
#
# COMPACT_ATOMS: atom_id res chain seq x y z
N MET A 1 -34.39 36.93 6.64
CA MET A 1 -34.57 36.44 8.02
C MET A 1 -33.43 35.47 8.21
N ASP A 2 -32.34 35.96 8.79
CA ASP A 2 -31.24 35.11 9.23
C ASP A 2 -31.79 34.19 10.32
N ASP A 3 -31.89 32.89 10.03
CA ASP A 3 -32.05 31.86 11.07
C ASP A 3 -30.72 31.88 11.83
N ASP A 4 -30.69 32.52 13.00
CA ASP A 4 -29.61 32.37 13.97
C ASP A 4 -29.52 30.88 14.33
N PHE A 5 -28.31 30.34 14.34
CA PHE A 5 -28.08 28.96 14.77
C PHE A 5 -28.43 28.83 16.26
N ASP A 6 -29.30 27.89 16.60
CA ASP A 6 -29.66 27.56 17.98
C ASP A 6 -28.67 26.54 18.53
N SER A 7 -27.89 26.93 19.54
CA SER A 7 -26.85 26.09 20.14
C SER A 7 -27.42 24.85 20.85
N THR A 8 -28.72 24.85 21.18
CA THR A 8 -29.42 23.67 21.71
C THR A 8 -29.48 22.49 20.72
N LEU A 9 -29.19 22.71 19.43
CA LEU A 9 -29.14 21.66 18.41
C LEU A 9 -27.96 20.68 18.60
N VAL A 10 -26.97 21.04 19.39
CA VAL A 10 -25.81 20.18 19.71
C VAL A 10 -26.13 19.23 20.87
N GLU A 11 -27.10 19.58 21.72
CA GLU A 11 -27.45 18.85 22.94
C GLU A 11 -27.71 17.34 22.72
N PRO A 12 -28.39 16.89 21.65
CA PRO A 12 -28.57 15.45 21.39
C PRO A 12 -27.26 14.67 21.22
N LEU A 13 -26.23 15.28 20.62
CA LEU A 13 -24.91 14.64 20.46
C LEU A 13 -24.18 14.55 21.80
N LEU A 14 -24.29 15.58 22.64
CA LEU A 14 -23.69 15.60 23.97
C LEU A 14 -24.38 14.59 24.90
N GLN A 15 -25.71 14.45 24.81
CA GLN A 15 -26.46 13.44 25.55
C GLN A 15 -26.07 12.03 25.14
N LEU A 16 -25.91 11.76 23.83
CA LEU A 16 -25.40 10.47 23.35
C LEU A 16 -23.99 10.21 23.90
N ALA A 17 -23.07 11.16 23.75
CA ALA A 17 -21.70 11.03 24.25
C ALA A 17 -21.61 10.81 25.77
N HIS A 18 -22.58 11.33 26.53
CA HIS A 18 -22.63 11.17 27.98
C HIS A 18 -23.25 9.84 28.43
N ALA A 19 -24.18 9.29 27.64
CA ALA A 19 -24.97 8.12 28.01
C ALA A 19 -24.43 6.81 27.43
N ASP A 20 -23.69 6.85 26.32
CA ASP A 20 -23.25 5.65 25.63
C ASP A 20 -22.13 4.92 26.40
N PRO A 21 -22.23 3.58 26.58
CA PRO A 21 -21.19 2.81 27.26
C PRO A 21 -19.96 2.55 26.39
N GLU A 22 -20.03 2.71 25.05
CA GLU A 22 -18.92 2.47 24.14
C GLU A 22 -18.04 3.73 24.01
N PRO A 23 -16.77 3.70 24.46
CA PRO A 23 -15.87 4.86 24.44
C PRO A 23 -15.69 5.47 23.06
N ARG A 24 -15.58 4.65 22.01
CA ARG A 24 -15.35 5.13 20.64
C ARG A 24 -16.55 5.87 20.07
N VAL A 25 -17.76 5.38 20.34
CA VAL A 25 -19.01 6.06 19.93
C VAL A 25 -19.15 7.38 20.67
N SER A 26 -18.84 7.38 21.97
CA SER A 26 -18.85 8.60 22.79
C SER A 26 -17.90 9.66 22.24
N LEU A 27 -16.64 9.30 21.96
CA LEU A 27 -15.66 10.21 21.37
C LEU A 27 -16.05 10.69 19.98
N ALA A 28 -16.62 9.82 19.13
CA ALA A 28 -17.08 10.21 17.79
C ALA A 28 -18.26 11.20 17.84
N ALA A 29 -19.17 11.06 18.80
CA ALA A 29 -20.25 12.02 19.01
C ALA A 29 -19.73 13.38 19.51
N LEU A 30 -18.72 13.39 20.39
CA LEU A 30 -18.03 14.61 20.81
C LEU A 30 -17.30 15.28 19.64
N GLU A 31 -16.60 14.51 18.81
CA GLU A 31 -15.94 14.99 17.59
C GLU A 31 -16.94 15.67 16.66
N ALA A 32 -18.05 14.99 16.34
CA ALA A 32 -19.12 15.54 15.51
C ALA A 32 -19.66 16.89 16.03
N ALA A 33 -19.79 17.04 17.36
CA ALA A 33 -20.23 18.28 17.97
C ALA A 33 -19.24 19.45 17.72
N THR A 34 -17.93 19.19 17.67
CA THR A 34 -16.91 20.24 17.45
C THR A 34 -16.94 20.88 16.05
N HIS A 35 -17.61 20.23 15.09
CA HIS A 35 -17.83 20.76 13.75
C HIS A 35 -18.93 21.84 13.70
N LEU A 36 -19.72 21.99 14.76
CA LEU A 36 -20.77 23.01 14.88
C LEU A 36 -20.29 24.23 15.68
N PRO A 37 -20.96 25.40 15.56
CA PRO A 37 -20.69 26.53 16.43
C PRO A 37 -21.02 26.19 17.89
N LEU A 38 -20.04 26.33 18.79
CA LEU A 38 -20.18 25.99 20.21
C LEU A 38 -19.96 27.20 21.11
N GLU A 39 -20.83 27.34 22.11
CA GLU A 39 -20.61 28.26 23.22
C GLU A 39 -19.70 27.64 24.29
N GLN A 40 -19.13 28.47 25.16
CA GLN A 40 -18.24 28.02 26.24
C GLN A 40 -18.83 26.89 27.10
N GLN A 41 -20.12 26.95 27.45
CA GLN A 41 -20.80 25.90 28.22
C GLN A 41 -20.78 24.53 27.53
N HIS A 42 -20.88 24.49 26.20
CA HIS A 42 -20.81 23.25 25.42
C HIS A 42 -19.39 22.69 25.44
N TRP A 43 -18.37 23.55 25.36
CA TRP A 43 -16.98 23.11 25.49
C TRP A 43 -16.68 22.49 26.86
N HIS A 44 -17.26 23.01 27.94
CA HIS A 44 -17.19 22.38 29.26
C HIS A 44 -17.85 21.00 29.28
N SER A 45 -19.06 20.88 28.72
CA SER A 45 -19.77 19.59 28.62
C SER A 45 -18.99 18.54 27.80
N ILE A 46 -18.36 18.98 26.71
CA ILE A 46 -17.48 18.15 25.87
C ILE A 46 -16.24 17.71 26.66
N ALA A 47 -15.61 18.63 27.39
CA ALA A 47 -14.45 18.32 28.23
C ALA A 47 -14.80 17.31 29.32
N ASP A 48 -15.90 17.53 30.04
CA ASP A 48 -16.37 16.64 31.11
C ASP A 48 -16.67 15.24 30.57
N SER A 49 -17.32 15.13 29.41
CA SER A 49 -17.63 13.86 28.78
C SER A 49 -16.37 13.13 28.28
N ALA A 50 -15.41 13.84 27.72
CA ALA A 50 -14.10 13.26 27.36
C ALA A 50 -13.35 12.78 28.62
N TRP A 51 -13.40 13.52 29.72
CA TRP A 51 -12.76 13.14 30.99
C TRP A 51 -13.39 11.91 31.62
N ARG A 52 -14.70 11.72 31.48
CA ARG A 52 -15.36 10.47 31.87
C ARG A 52 -14.78 9.27 31.15
N VAL A 53 -14.51 9.37 29.84
CA VAL A 53 -13.85 8.29 29.09
C VAL A 53 -12.43 8.06 29.63
N VAL A 54 -11.67 9.13 29.90
CA VAL A 54 -10.31 9.03 30.47
C VAL A 54 -10.29 8.33 31.84
N PHE A 55 -11.30 8.55 32.69
CA PHE A 55 -11.39 7.91 34.01
C PHE A 55 -12.00 6.51 33.99
N ALA A 56 -12.87 6.22 33.04
CA ALA A 56 -13.47 4.89 32.89
C ALA A 56 -12.48 3.88 32.30
N GLU A 57 -11.56 4.35 31.47
CA GLU A 57 -10.60 3.53 30.76
C GLU A 57 -9.30 3.29 31.55
N PRO A 58 -8.71 2.08 31.47
CA PRO A 58 -7.41 1.81 32.11
C PRO A 58 -6.30 2.71 31.57
N ALA A 59 -5.36 3.07 32.45
CA ALA A 59 -4.10 3.71 32.06
C ALA A 59 -3.39 2.91 30.95
N GLY A 60 -2.90 3.60 29.92
CA GLY A 60 -2.24 2.98 28.77
C GLY A 60 -3.19 2.40 27.71
N SER A 61 -4.51 2.39 27.95
CA SER A 61 -5.46 1.85 26.97
C SER A 61 -5.53 2.75 25.72
N PRO A 62 -5.75 2.18 24.52
CA PRO A 62 -5.94 2.97 23.30
C PRO A 62 -7.08 3.98 23.41
N ALA A 63 -8.19 3.61 24.05
CA ALA A 63 -9.35 4.48 24.23
C ALA A 63 -9.06 5.65 25.17
N ARG A 64 -8.30 5.43 26.26
CA ARG A 64 -7.84 6.51 27.13
C ARG A 64 -6.95 7.50 26.36
N ARG A 65 -5.98 6.99 25.57
CA ARG A 65 -5.08 7.82 24.77
C ARG A 65 -5.81 8.63 23.71
N GLU A 66 -6.81 8.05 23.06
CA GLU A 66 -7.67 8.73 22.10
C GLU A 66 -8.47 9.85 22.76
N ALA A 67 -9.04 9.61 23.95
CA ALA A 67 -9.74 10.63 24.73
C ALA A 67 -8.80 11.76 25.20
N LEU A 68 -7.56 11.45 25.60
CA LEU A 68 -6.54 12.45 25.95
C LEU A 68 -6.13 13.29 24.74
N ALA A 69 -5.98 12.67 23.57
CA ALA A 69 -5.68 13.37 22.32
C ALA A 69 -6.84 14.27 21.88
N PHE A 70 -8.08 13.82 22.04
CA PHE A 70 -9.27 14.64 21.84
C PHE A 70 -9.31 15.83 22.82
N ALA A 71 -9.08 15.59 24.11
CA ALA A 71 -9.06 16.63 25.14
C ALA A 71 -8.02 17.73 24.86
N ALA A 72 -6.86 17.38 24.27
CA ALA A 72 -5.88 18.38 23.84
C ALA A 72 -6.43 19.34 22.79
N ARG A 73 -7.36 18.91 21.92
CA ARG A 73 -7.99 19.75 20.88
C ARG A 73 -9.11 20.65 21.39
N VAL A 74 -9.65 20.37 22.58
CA VAL A 74 -10.67 21.20 23.21
C VAL A 74 -10.05 22.55 23.63
N PRO A 75 -10.65 23.70 23.23
CA PRO A 75 -10.03 25.02 23.40
C PRO A 75 -10.29 25.63 24.78
N LEU A 76 -10.23 24.85 25.87
CA LEU A 76 -10.35 25.37 27.25
C LEU A 76 -8.97 25.55 27.87
N ARG A 77 -8.68 26.73 28.45
CA ARG A 77 -7.41 27.01 29.11
C ARG A 77 -7.19 26.08 30.30
N SER A 78 -8.21 25.90 31.15
CA SER A 78 -8.12 25.07 32.36
C SER A 78 -7.71 23.62 32.04
N LEU A 79 -8.36 23.03 31.03
CA LEU A 79 -8.08 21.68 30.55
C LEU A 79 -6.67 21.59 29.95
N ARG A 80 -6.26 22.58 29.16
CA ARG A 80 -4.92 22.61 28.58
C ARG A 80 -3.83 22.69 29.66
N GLU A 81 -4.05 23.47 30.71
CA GLU A 81 -3.13 23.56 31.85
C GLU A 81 -3.06 22.24 32.64
N HIS A 82 -4.19 21.57 32.82
CA HIS A 82 -4.23 20.26 33.46
C HIS A 82 -3.43 19.21 32.67
N LEU A 83 -3.63 19.12 31.35
CA LEU A 83 -2.86 18.23 30.47
C LEU A 83 -1.35 18.54 30.49
N ARG A 84 -0.97 19.82 30.55
CA ARG A 84 0.45 20.22 30.70
C ARG A 84 1.04 19.76 32.04
N GLY A 85 0.24 19.73 33.10
CA GLY A 85 0.63 19.19 34.40
C GLY A 85 0.87 17.68 34.31
N MET A 86 -0.09 16.93 33.75
CA MET A 86 0.02 15.49 33.55
C MET A 86 1.21 15.10 32.66
N ALA A 87 1.48 15.84 31.59
CA ALA A 87 2.64 15.59 30.72
C ALA A 87 4.00 15.84 31.40
N LYS A 88 4.03 16.48 32.57
CA LYS A 88 5.22 16.70 33.39
C LYS A 88 5.31 15.76 34.59
N ASP A 89 4.25 15.01 34.85
CA ASP A 89 4.20 14.06 35.95
C ASP A 89 4.94 12.78 35.55
N ASP A 90 5.98 12.43 36.28
CA ASP A 90 6.76 11.23 36.01
C ASP A 90 5.96 9.95 36.33
N ASP A 91 4.93 10.06 37.17
CA ASP A 91 4.07 8.93 37.57
C ASP A 91 2.85 8.77 36.65
N GLU A 92 2.62 9.66 35.68
CA GLU A 92 1.53 9.53 34.71
C GLU A 92 1.92 8.56 33.56
N PRO A 93 1.26 7.40 33.44
CA PRO A 93 1.62 6.36 32.47
C PRO A 93 1.40 6.76 31.00
N ASP A 94 0.52 7.72 30.71
CA ASP A 94 0.29 8.24 29.36
C ASP A 94 0.94 9.61 29.12
N ARG A 95 1.91 10.01 29.95
CA ARG A 95 2.58 11.33 29.85
C ARG A 95 3.13 11.63 28.45
N ASP A 96 3.69 10.64 27.77
CA ASP A 96 4.29 10.79 26.44
C ASP A 96 3.18 10.95 25.38
N ALA A 97 2.08 10.20 25.49
CA ALA A 97 0.92 10.36 24.62
C ALA A 97 0.26 11.74 24.80
N ILE A 98 0.20 12.26 26.04
CA ILE A 98 -0.30 13.61 26.32
C ILE A 98 0.66 14.66 25.75
N ALA A 99 1.97 14.46 25.90
CA ALA A 99 2.99 15.33 25.34
C ALA A 99 2.92 15.41 23.80
N ASP A 100 2.68 14.28 23.13
CA ASP A 100 2.49 14.20 21.69
C ASP A 100 1.18 14.86 21.25
N ALA A 101 0.09 14.63 21.99
CA ALA A 101 -1.19 15.30 21.75
C ALA A 101 -1.08 16.82 21.89
N LEU A 102 -0.37 17.31 22.92
CA LEU A 102 -0.07 18.72 23.11
C LEU A 102 0.80 19.28 21.98
N ALA A 103 1.74 18.49 21.44
CA ALA A 103 2.57 18.90 20.32
C ALA A 103 1.77 19.00 19.01
N ALA A 104 0.84 18.07 18.78
CA ALA A 104 -0.03 18.06 17.60
C ALA A 104 -0.94 19.30 17.52
N VAL A 105 -1.37 19.82 18.68
CA VAL A 105 -2.14 21.08 18.78
C VAL A 105 -1.26 22.32 18.92
N ALA A 106 0.04 22.19 18.65
CA ALA A 106 1.06 23.23 18.71
C ALA A 106 1.13 23.97 20.05
N ASP A 107 0.98 23.24 21.16
CA ASP A 107 1.02 23.85 22.50
C ASP A 107 2.43 24.40 22.84
N PRO A 108 2.55 25.67 23.26
CA PRO A 108 3.86 26.30 23.55
C PRO A 108 4.65 25.66 24.69
N SER A 109 4.06 24.76 25.48
CA SER A 109 4.79 23.97 26.48
C SER A 109 5.73 22.93 25.86
N ARG A 110 5.52 22.56 24.59
CA ARG A 110 6.28 21.52 23.90
C ARG A 110 7.50 22.03 23.13
N ILE A 111 7.64 23.35 22.97
CA ILE A 111 8.75 23.97 22.23
C ILE A 111 10.11 23.56 22.80
N ALA A 112 10.35 23.74 24.10
CA ALA A 112 11.65 23.42 24.70
C ALA A 112 12.03 21.93 24.59
N PRO A 113 11.14 20.96 24.91
CA PRO A 113 11.40 19.54 24.65
C PRO A 113 11.70 19.20 23.18
N LEU A 114 10.94 19.77 22.24
CA LEU A 114 11.13 19.51 20.81
C LEU A 114 12.45 20.08 20.29
N VAL A 115 12.83 21.28 20.73
CA VAL A 115 14.14 21.90 20.45
C VAL A 115 15.28 21.06 21.03
N ALA A 116 15.15 20.55 22.26
CA ALA A 116 16.14 19.64 22.83
C ALA A 116 16.26 18.33 22.03
N GLY A 117 15.15 17.84 21.47
CA GLY A 117 15.11 16.70 20.56
C GLY A 117 15.90 16.94 19.27
N LEU A 118 15.87 18.17 18.71
CA LEU A 118 16.66 18.51 17.52
C LEU A 118 18.17 18.33 17.79
N ALA A 119 18.66 18.77 18.95
CA ALA A 119 20.05 18.57 19.34
C ALA A 119 20.42 17.07 19.48
N SER A 120 19.43 16.21 19.68
CA SER A 120 19.58 14.75 19.79
C SER A 120 19.35 14.01 18.47
N GLY A 121 19.11 14.73 17.36
CA GLY A 121 18.94 14.15 16.02
C GLY A 121 17.50 13.97 15.54
N HIS A 122 16.49 14.39 16.30
CA HIS A 122 15.07 14.26 15.95
C HIS A 122 14.60 15.36 14.99
N MET A 123 15.09 15.34 13.75
CA MET A 123 14.81 16.39 12.75
C MET A 123 13.33 16.49 12.34
N GLU A 124 12.55 15.43 12.55
CA GLU A 124 11.09 15.40 12.39
C GLU A 124 10.38 16.47 13.24
N ASN A 125 11.00 16.90 14.35
CA ASN A 125 10.45 17.93 15.24
C ASN A 125 10.28 19.29 14.55
N TYR A 126 10.99 19.56 13.45
CA TYR A 126 10.84 20.83 12.72
C TYR A 126 9.42 21.07 12.23
N ARG A 127 8.71 20.02 11.81
CA ARG A 127 7.32 20.15 11.34
C ARG A 127 6.38 20.61 12.45
N LEU A 128 6.55 20.06 13.65
CA LEU A 128 5.77 20.44 14.84
C LEU A 128 6.12 21.86 15.30
N LEU A 129 7.41 22.20 15.31
CA LEU A 129 7.90 23.52 15.70
C LEU A 129 7.45 24.64 14.75
N ALA A 130 7.36 24.36 13.44
CA ALA A 130 6.88 25.33 12.45
C ALA A 130 5.44 25.81 12.72
N ALA A 131 4.65 24.98 13.42
CA ALA A 131 3.29 25.27 13.83
C ALA A 131 3.16 26.00 15.17
N MET A 132 4.26 26.18 15.91
CA MET A 132 4.29 26.77 17.24
C MET A 132 4.75 28.24 17.21
N PRO A 133 4.34 29.08 18.19
CA PRO A 133 4.76 30.48 18.27
C PRO A 133 6.19 30.58 18.85
N LEU A 134 7.19 30.28 18.02
CA LEU A 134 8.61 30.33 18.41
C LEU A 134 9.05 31.77 18.76
N GLU A 135 8.48 32.74 18.04
CA GLU A 135 8.67 34.18 18.18
C GLU A 135 8.36 34.71 19.59
N ASP A 136 7.43 34.07 20.31
CA ASP A 136 6.96 34.50 21.63
C ASP A 136 7.72 33.83 22.78
N ARG A 137 8.66 32.92 22.49
CA ARG A 137 9.23 31.98 23.47
C ARG A 137 10.75 32.06 23.58
N GLY A 138 11.35 33.08 22.98
CA GLY A 138 12.79 33.36 23.10
C GLY A 138 13.69 32.32 22.42
N VAL A 139 13.13 31.53 21.49
CA VAL A 139 13.92 30.64 20.63
C VAL A 139 14.69 31.50 19.63
N SER A 140 15.99 31.22 19.49
CA SER A 140 16.83 31.87 18.50
C SER A 140 17.17 30.92 17.35
N ALA A 141 17.64 31.46 16.23
CA ALA A 141 18.13 30.64 15.11
C ALA A 141 19.29 29.69 15.52
N ALA A 142 20.04 30.03 16.57
CA ALA A 142 21.11 29.19 17.10
C ALA A 142 20.59 27.92 17.81
N ASP A 143 19.35 27.94 18.29
CA ASP A 143 18.70 26.79 18.93
C ASP A 143 18.13 25.80 17.91
N LEU A 144 18.12 26.16 16.62
CA LEU A 144 17.58 25.37 15.51
C LEU A 144 18.73 24.85 14.62
N PRO A 145 19.37 23.72 14.95
CA PRO A 145 20.54 23.20 14.24
C PRO A 145 20.22 22.80 12.80
N ALA A 146 21.04 23.21 11.83
CA ALA A 146 20.83 22.81 10.44
C ALA A 146 20.78 21.28 10.27
N PRO A 147 19.81 20.73 9.53
CA PRO A 147 19.76 19.30 9.22
C PRO A 147 21.02 18.88 8.49
N GLY A 148 21.50 17.67 8.75
CA GLY A 148 22.59 17.09 7.98
C GLY A 148 22.14 16.66 6.58
N ALA A 149 23.11 16.36 5.71
CA ALA A 149 22.84 15.97 4.33
C ALA A 149 21.99 14.67 4.20
N GLN A 150 21.95 13.87 5.26
CA GLN A 150 21.18 12.62 5.35
C GLN A 150 19.71 12.81 5.76
N ASP A 151 19.32 13.99 6.27
CA ASP A 151 17.99 14.24 6.85
C ASP A 151 16.96 14.71 5.81
N GLY A 152 17.41 14.93 4.56
CA GLY A 152 16.57 15.23 3.41
C GLY A 152 16.07 16.68 3.31
N ASP A 153 15.48 17.02 2.16
CA ASP A 153 14.97 18.37 1.88
C ASP A 153 13.70 18.72 2.69
N ASP A 154 12.96 17.71 3.17
CA ASP A 154 11.78 17.87 4.04
C ASP A 154 12.15 18.57 5.36
N ALA A 155 13.17 18.07 6.07
CA ALA A 155 13.63 18.67 7.33
C ALA A 155 14.13 20.11 7.11
N ARG A 156 14.80 20.36 5.98
CA ARG A 156 15.29 21.69 5.61
C ARG A 156 14.14 22.66 5.33
N PHE A 157 13.09 22.23 4.64
CA PHE A 157 11.91 23.06 4.40
C PHE A 157 11.17 23.42 5.69
N TRP A 158 10.92 22.45 6.57
CA TRP A 158 10.26 22.73 7.85
C TRP A 158 11.11 23.61 8.77
N ARG A 159 12.44 23.45 8.77
CA ARG A 159 13.34 24.38 9.44
C ARG A 159 13.28 25.78 8.85
N ALA A 160 13.22 25.91 7.53
CA ALA A 160 13.10 27.19 6.88
C ALA A 160 11.83 27.94 7.32
N LEU A 161 10.71 27.23 7.49
CA LEU A 161 9.50 27.81 8.07
C LEU A 161 9.70 28.22 9.55
N CYS A 162 10.40 27.43 10.35
CA CYS A 162 10.75 27.81 11.74
C CYS A 162 11.60 29.09 11.80
N LEU A 163 12.61 29.21 10.93
CA LEU A 163 13.47 30.39 10.83
C LEU A 163 12.69 31.61 10.33
N ALA A 164 11.79 31.43 9.37
CA ALA A 164 10.93 32.49 8.87
C ALA A 164 10.03 33.07 9.96
N ARG A 165 9.58 32.25 10.94
CA ARG A 165 8.87 32.78 12.13
C ARG A 165 9.73 33.69 12.98
N LEU A 166 11.05 33.48 12.99
CA LEU A 166 12.04 34.26 13.72
C LEU A 166 12.62 35.43 12.90
N ASP A 167 11.94 35.83 11.82
CA ASP A 167 12.34 36.94 10.92
C ASP A 167 13.64 36.65 10.10
N ASP A 168 13.99 35.37 9.90
CA ASP A 168 15.06 34.95 8.98
C ASP A 168 14.48 34.19 7.78
N PHE A 169 14.34 34.90 6.66
CA PHE A 169 13.77 34.37 5.41
C PHE A 169 14.82 33.75 4.47
N THR A 170 16.11 33.80 4.83
CA THR A 170 17.22 33.42 3.93
C THR A 170 17.08 31.97 3.47
N GLU A 171 16.77 31.07 4.41
CA GLU A 171 16.65 29.65 4.11
C GLU A 171 15.37 29.34 3.33
N LEU A 172 14.27 30.01 3.65
CA LEU A 172 12.99 29.87 2.97
C LEU A 172 13.11 30.25 1.49
N ASP A 173 13.75 31.38 1.19
CA ASP A 173 14.04 31.80 -0.18
C ASP A 173 14.99 30.82 -0.89
N SER A 174 15.94 30.22 -0.16
CA SER A 174 16.89 29.25 -0.72
C SER A 174 16.23 27.92 -1.12
N VAL A 175 15.18 27.49 -0.41
CA VAL A 175 14.48 26.23 -0.70
C VAL A 175 13.78 26.31 -2.06
N PHE A 176 13.27 27.48 -2.42
CA PHE A 176 12.59 27.73 -3.70
C PHE A 176 13.51 28.28 -4.80
N ALA A 177 14.83 28.25 -4.61
CA ALA A 177 15.78 28.75 -5.60
C ALA A 177 15.96 27.82 -6.82
N SER A 178 15.66 26.52 -6.67
CA SER A 178 15.74 25.52 -7.73
C SER A 178 14.67 24.45 -7.55
N ASP A 179 14.27 23.80 -8.64
CA ASP A 179 13.36 22.64 -8.61
C ASP A 179 14.03 21.43 -7.92
N ASP A 180 15.36 21.35 -7.96
CA ASP A 180 16.15 20.23 -7.40
C ASP A 180 16.18 20.17 -5.87
N THR A 181 15.78 21.26 -5.19
CA THR A 181 15.82 21.39 -3.72
C THR A 181 14.43 21.33 -3.08
N LEU A 182 13.42 20.96 -3.86
CA LEU A 182 12.05 20.90 -3.37
C LEU A 182 11.78 19.60 -2.61
N PRO A 183 11.22 19.69 -1.39
CA PRO A 183 10.87 18.51 -0.61
C PRO A 183 9.83 17.62 -1.30
N PRO A 184 9.88 16.28 -1.08
CA PRO A 184 8.82 15.32 -1.40
C PRO A 184 7.39 15.84 -1.25
N LEU A 185 7.12 16.65 -0.22
CA LEU A 185 5.83 17.27 0.06
C LEU A 185 5.16 17.96 -1.15
N PHE A 186 5.93 18.57 -2.06
CA PHE A 186 5.37 19.29 -3.22
C PHE A 186 5.19 18.41 -4.46
N TRP A 187 5.62 17.15 -4.39
CA TRP A 187 5.56 16.18 -5.48
C TRP A 187 4.32 15.29 -5.31
N GLY A 188 3.16 15.81 -5.66
CA GLY A 188 1.89 15.10 -5.54
C GLY A 188 0.69 16.02 -5.71
N ASP A 189 -0.41 15.61 -5.09
CA ASP A 189 -1.62 16.42 -4.96
C ASP A 189 -1.26 17.77 -4.30
N PRO A 190 -1.54 18.93 -4.93
CA PRO A 190 -1.30 20.24 -4.32
C PRO A 190 -2.00 20.40 -2.96
N TRP A 191 -3.07 19.66 -2.71
CA TRP A 191 -3.83 19.71 -1.47
C TRP A 191 -3.11 19.06 -0.29
N SER A 192 -2.30 18.02 -0.52
CA SER A 192 -1.49 17.42 0.54
C SER A 192 -0.45 18.41 1.08
N ALA A 193 0.20 19.15 0.18
CA ALA A 193 1.13 20.23 0.57
C ALA A 193 0.39 21.37 1.27
N HIS A 194 -0.75 21.80 0.71
CA HIS A 194 -1.54 22.89 1.27
C HIS A 194 -2.03 22.57 2.68
N SER A 195 -2.65 21.42 2.91
CA SER A 195 -3.13 21.00 4.24
C SER A 195 -1.99 20.83 5.25
N ALA A 196 -0.84 20.33 4.83
CA ALA A 196 0.32 20.20 5.71
C ALA A 196 0.84 21.57 6.16
N ILE A 197 0.89 22.55 5.25
CA ILE A 197 1.39 23.90 5.52
C ILE A 197 0.33 24.75 6.24
N GLU A 198 -0.96 24.53 6.00
CA GLU A 198 -2.05 25.19 6.72
C GLU A 198 -1.91 25.06 8.24
N ALA A 199 -1.42 23.91 8.72
CA ALA A 199 -1.17 23.67 10.13
C ALA A 199 -0.16 24.63 10.77
N VAL A 200 0.59 25.42 9.99
CA VAL A 200 1.52 26.43 10.53
C VAL A 200 0.84 27.72 10.98
N ARG A 201 -0.45 27.89 10.66
CA ARG A 201 -1.22 29.07 11.03
C ARG A 201 -1.52 29.12 12.55
N PRO A 202 -1.54 30.33 13.14
CA PRO A 202 -1.21 31.62 12.52
C PRO A 202 0.31 31.80 12.34
N VAL A 203 0.73 32.50 11.28
CA VAL A 203 2.12 32.90 11.05
C VAL A 203 2.34 34.36 11.47
N PRO A 204 3.56 34.75 11.89
CA PRO A 204 3.89 36.15 12.26
C PRO A 204 3.67 37.12 11.10
N ASP A 205 3.36 38.38 11.42
CA ASP A 205 3.12 39.44 10.42
C ASP A 205 4.30 39.60 9.46
N ALA A 206 5.54 39.56 9.96
CA ALA A 206 6.74 39.66 9.13
C ALA A 206 6.84 38.51 8.10
N MET A 207 6.55 37.26 8.52
CA MET A 207 6.52 36.10 7.63
C MET A 207 5.38 36.18 6.61
N ARG A 208 4.20 36.63 7.05
CA ARG A 208 3.04 36.86 6.18
C ARG A 208 3.36 37.89 5.10
N ASP A 209 3.91 39.04 5.49
CA ASP A 209 4.27 40.13 4.58
C ASP A 209 5.34 39.68 3.57
N HIS A 210 6.35 38.92 3.99
CA HIS A 210 7.35 38.34 3.10
C HIS A 210 6.74 37.40 2.07
N LEU A 211 5.91 36.44 2.50
CA LEU A 211 5.25 35.49 1.60
C LEU A 211 4.35 36.18 0.58
N LEU A 212 3.59 37.20 0.99
CA LEU A 212 2.75 37.99 0.09
C LEU A 212 3.58 38.82 -0.90
N ALA A 213 4.68 39.42 -0.44
CA ALA A 213 5.59 40.18 -1.30
C ALA A 213 6.24 39.28 -2.37
N VAL A 214 6.64 38.06 -1.99
CA VAL A 214 7.20 37.06 -2.91
C VAL A 214 6.14 36.54 -3.89
N LEU A 215 4.93 36.27 -3.43
CA LEU A 215 3.81 35.85 -4.28
C LEU A 215 3.46 36.91 -5.34
N ALA A 216 3.49 38.19 -4.98
CA ALA A 216 3.17 39.30 -5.90
C ALA A 216 4.15 39.46 -7.07
N ARG A 217 5.41 39.03 -6.92
CA ARG A 217 6.45 39.07 -7.95
C ARG A 217 6.64 37.75 -8.70
N LEU A 218 5.99 36.68 -8.23
CA LEU A 218 6.24 35.30 -8.66
C LEU A 218 6.03 35.10 -10.16
N ASP A 219 4.90 35.56 -10.69
CA ASP A 219 4.58 35.40 -12.11
C ASP A 219 5.58 36.14 -13.02
N ALA A 220 6.12 37.27 -12.56
CA ALA A 220 7.13 38.04 -13.29
C ALA A 220 8.53 37.42 -13.20
N ASP A 221 8.85 36.74 -12.10
CA ASP A 221 10.08 35.97 -11.92
C ASP A 221 10.06 34.67 -12.74
N GLU A 222 8.91 33.99 -12.79
CA GLU A 222 8.65 32.79 -13.60
C GLU A 222 8.75 33.13 -15.09
N ALA A 223 8.07 34.19 -15.56
CA ALA A 223 8.13 34.65 -16.95
C ALA A 223 9.54 35.09 -17.39
N ALA A 224 10.36 35.57 -16.45
CA ALA A 224 11.74 35.96 -16.72
C ALA A 224 12.76 34.82 -16.57
N GLY A 225 12.32 33.60 -16.24
CA GLY A 225 13.18 32.43 -16.03
C GLY A 225 14.10 32.55 -14.82
N ARG A 226 13.75 33.39 -13.83
CA ARG A 226 14.53 33.55 -12.58
C ARG A 226 14.22 32.45 -11.56
N ILE A 227 13.10 31.75 -11.71
CA ILE A 227 12.66 30.63 -10.89
C ILE A 227 12.13 29.51 -11.80
N GLY A 228 12.36 28.25 -11.41
CA GLY A 228 11.82 27.08 -12.10
C GLY A 228 10.32 26.94 -11.90
N GLY A 229 9.63 26.26 -12.82
CA GLY A 229 8.17 26.10 -12.75
C GLY A 229 7.72 25.25 -11.55
N GLY A 230 8.51 24.25 -11.15
CA GLY A 230 8.25 23.46 -9.95
C GLY A 230 8.37 24.30 -8.68
N ALA A 231 9.43 25.07 -8.57
CA ALA A 231 9.71 25.95 -7.43
C ALA A 231 8.70 27.09 -7.35
N ALA A 232 8.27 27.64 -8.49
CA ALA A 232 7.20 28.62 -8.53
C ALA A 232 5.87 28.03 -8.02
N ARG A 233 5.50 26.81 -8.44
CA ARG A 233 4.30 26.12 -7.93
C ARG A 233 4.40 25.87 -6.42
N ALA A 234 5.52 25.36 -5.93
CA ALA A 234 5.71 25.05 -4.51
C ALA A 234 5.67 26.30 -3.63
N LEU A 235 6.30 27.39 -4.07
CA LEU A 235 6.27 28.69 -3.39
C LEU A 235 4.86 29.28 -3.37
N ARG A 236 4.12 29.17 -4.49
CA ARG A 236 2.72 29.59 -4.60
C ARG A 236 1.83 28.85 -3.58
N LEU A 237 1.95 27.52 -3.52
CA LEU A 237 1.24 26.68 -2.55
C LEU A 237 1.60 27.04 -1.10
N THR A 238 2.89 27.26 -0.83
CA THR A 238 3.37 27.64 0.50
C THR A 238 2.80 28.97 0.94
N ALA A 239 2.84 29.98 0.07
CA ALA A 239 2.28 31.30 0.35
C ALA A 239 0.76 31.21 0.57
N TRP A 240 0.03 30.53 -0.29
CA TRP A 240 -1.42 30.37 -0.16
C TRP A 240 -1.82 29.65 1.13
N ALA A 241 -1.18 28.53 1.42
CA ALA A 241 -1.47 27.72 2.60
C ALA A 241 -1.10 28.41 3.91
N ALA A 242 0.07 29.05 3.99
CA ALA A 242 0.53 29.69 5.22
C ALA A 242 -0.18 31.01 5.53
N THR A 243 -0.63 31.75 4.50
CA THR A 243 -1.32 33.03 4.68
C THR A 243 -2.84 32.92 4.65
N GLY A 244 -3.39 31.80 4.15
CA GLY A 244 -4.83 31.60 3.99
C GLY A 244 -5.46 32.47 2.89
N THR A 245 -4.69 32.99 1.93
CA THR A 245 -5.21 33.87 0.86
C THR A 245 -5.95 33.12 -0.24
N ALA A 246 -5.61 31.85 -0.47
CA ALA A 246 -6.24 31.01 -1.48
C ALA A 246 -6.12 29.53 -1.11
N ASP A 247 -6.98 28.72 -1.69
CA ASP A 247 -6.88 27.26 -1.61
C ASP A 247 -5.74 26.72 -2.49
N ALA A 248 -5.54 25.40 -2.53
CA ALA A 248 -4.43 24.80 -3.26
C ALA A 248 -4.53 24.95 -4.80
N GLU A 249 -5.68 25.38 -5.31
CA GLU A 249 -5.95 25.63 -6.73
C GLU A 249 -6.02 27.13 -7.07
N GLY A 250 -5.84 28.01 -6.08
CA GLY A 250 -5.94 29.46 -6.25
C GLY A 250 -7.36 30.01 -6.13
N GLY A 251 -8.32 29.19 -5.67
CA GLY A 251 -9.68 29.59 -5.37
C GLY A 251 -9.82 30.34 -4.03
N PRO A 252 -10.91 31.10 -3.84
CA PRO A 252 -11.13 31.85 -2.62
C PRO A 252 -11.52 30.94 -1.45
N ILE A 253 -10.79 31.03 -0.33
CA ILE A 253 -11.16 30.39 0.93
C ILE A 253 -12.34 31.16 1.54
N ARG A 254 -13.45 30.47 1.82
CA ARG A 254 -14.62 31.08 2.48
C ARG A 254 -14.43 31.03 4.00
N PRO A 255 -14.69 32.14 4.72
CA PRO A 255 -14.64 32.11 6.17
C PRO A 255 -15.76 31.22 6.73
N PRO A 256 -15.55 30.55 7.87
CA PRO A 256 -16.60 29.81 8.54
C PRO A 256 -17.82 30.69 8.80
N HIS A 257 -19.01 30.15 8.56
CA HIS A 257 -20.28 30.83 8.78
C HIS A 257 -21.26 29.96 9.56
N ALA A 258 -22.35 30.56 10.03
CA ALA A 258 -23.44 29.82 10.66
C ALA A 258 -23.93 28.70 9.71
N PRO A 259 -24.30 27.50 10.24
CA PRO A 259 -24.76 26.38 9.43
C PRO A 259 -25.92 26.75 8.51
N ARG A 260 -25.74 26.55 7.20
CA ARG A 260 -26.78 26.77 6.21
C ARG A 260 -26.87 25.59 5.25
N PRO A 261 -28.10 25.15 4.85
CA PRO A 261 -28.27 24.13 3.84
C PRO A 261 -27.46 24.42 2.58
N VAL A 262 -26.71 23.43 2.11
CA VAL A 262 -25.95 23.54 0.87
C VAL A 262 -26.86 23.30 -0.33
N VAL A 263 -26.53 23.93 -1.46
CA VAL A 263 -27.19 23.67 -2.73
C VAL A 263 -26.27 22.80 -3.57
N LEU A 264 -26.76 21.61 -3.92
CA LEU A 264 -26.06 20.66 -4.77
C LEU A 264 -26.79 20.53 -6.11
N PHE A 265 -26.09 19.97 -7.10
CA PHE A 265 -26.61 19.78 -8.44
C PHE A 265 -26.20 18.42 -8.99
N GLY A 266 -27.03 17.86 -9.87
CA GLY A 266 -26.74 16.60 -10.55
C GLY A 266 -26.83 15.39 -9.62
N GLU A 267 -25.89 14.46 -9.74
CA GLU A 267 -25.89 13.18 -9.02
C GLU A 267 -25.70 13.33 -7.49
N LEU A 268 -25.14 14.46 -7.05
CA LEU A 268 -24.96 14.81 -5.63
C LEU A 268 -26.23 15.42 -5.00
N ASP A 269 -27.34 15.52 -5.73
CA ASP A 269 -28.64 16.00 -5.24
C ASP A 269 -29.74 14.92 -5.33
N PRO A 270 -29.59 13.74 -4.68
CA PRO A 270 -30.58 12.68 -4.78
C PRO A 270 -31.86 13.03 -4.00
N ALA A 271 -33.00 12.47 -4.42
CA ALA A 271 -34.28 12.66 -3.73
C ALA A 271 -34.39 11.95 -2.35
N ALA A 272 -33.33 11.31 -1.87
CA ALA A 272 -33.29 10.60 -0.59
C ALA A 272 -33.09 11.56 0.59
N THR A 273 -33.65 11.19 1.74
CA THR A 273 -33.49 11.90 3.03
C THR A 273 -32.14 11.61 3.69
N ALA A 274 -31.73 12.43 4.65
CA ALA A 274 -30.49 12.26 5.39
C ALA A 274 -30.37 10.88 6.08
N ALA A 275 -31.44 10.39 6.70
CA ALA A 275 -31.47 9.06 7.30
C ALA A 275 -31.34 7.94 6.25
N GLU A 276 -32.06 8.03 5.13
CA GLU A 276 -31.95 7.04 4.05
C GLU A 276 -30.56 7.03 3.42
N LEU A 277 -29.91 8.20 3.31
CA LEU A 277 -28.53 8.31 2.82
C LEU A 277 -27.55 7.66 3.79
N ALA A 278 -27.67 7.93 5.09
CA ALA A 278 -26.84 7.31 6.11
C ALA A 278 -27.05 5.79 6.17
N GLU A 279 -28.29 5.30 6.15
CA GLU A 279 -28.58 3.86 6.13
C GLU A 279 -28.01 3.16 4.90
N ARG A 280 -28.16 3.75 3.71
CA ARG A 280 -27.55 3.23 2.49
C ARG A 280 -26.03 3.20 2.60
N GLN A 281 -25.43 4.24 3.16
CA GLN A 281 -23.98 4.34 3.31
C GLN A 281 -23.42 3.30 4.29
N LEU A 282 -24.14 3.02 5.38
CA LEU A 282 -23.78 2.01 6.37
C LEU A 282 -23.99 0.57 5.85
N GLN A 283 -25.00 0.34 5.00
CA GLN A 283 -25.32 -0.99 4.45
C GLN A 283 -24.52 -1.33 3.18
N ALA A 284 -23.96 -0.34 2.49
CA ALA A 284 -23.22 -0.55 1.26
C ALA A 284 -21.86 -1.21 1.52
N ALA A 285 -21.66 -2.39 0.92
CA ALA A 285 -20.35 -3.06 0.89
C ALA A 285 -19.33 -2.32 0.02
N ALA A 286 -19.81 -1.53 -0.96
CA ALA A 286 -19.03 -0.64 -1.80
C ALA A 286 -19.87 0.61 -2.10
N PRO A 287 -19.82 1.65 -1.24
CA PRO A 287 -20.64 2.85 -1.41
C PRO A 287 -20.21 3.64 -2.67
N GLN A 288 -21.20 4.16 -3.41
CA GLN A 288 -20.97 4.94 -4.63
C GLN A 288 -20.27 6.28 -4.36
N PHE A 289 -20.51 6.85 -3.18
CA PHE A 289 -19.95 8.13 -2.73
C PHE A 289 -19.22 7.89 -1.41
N ASP A 290 -18.12 8.60 -1.16
CA ASP A 290 -17.46 8.51 0.14
C ASP A 290 -18.25 9.23 1.25
N ASP A 291 -17.78 9.10 2.48
CA ASP A 291 -18.47 9.66 3.65
C ASP A 291 -18.49 11.20 3.66
N ALA A 292 -17.51 11.87 3.05
CA ALA A 292 -17.48 13.32 2.94
C ALA A 292 -18.49 13.81 1.89
N GLN A 293 -18.58 13.15 0.74
CA GLN A 293 -19.57 13.41 -0.31
C GLN A 293 -20.99 13.12 0.20
N VAL A 294 -21.20 12.04 0.93
CA VAL A 294 -22.47 11.76 1.61
C VAL A 294 -22.77 12.82 2.67
N GLY A 295 -21.77 13.31 3.41
CA GLY A 295 -21.88 14.47 4.29
C GLY A 295 -22.41 15.71 3.57
N TRP A 296 -21.89 16.03 2.38
CA TRP A 296 -22.43 17.09 1.53
C TRP A 296 -23.89 16.85 1.12
N MET A 297 -24.24 15.62 0.75
CA MET A 297 -25.61 15.25 0.38
C MET A 297 -26.58 15.38 1.57
N ILE A 298 -26.13 15.03 2.78
CA ILE A 298 -26.88 15.22 4.05
C ILE A 298 -27.01 16.71 4.37
N ALA A 299 -25.96 17.50 4.14
CA ALA A 299 -25.91 18.94 4.40
C ALA A 299 -26.94 19.77 3.60
N ARG A 300 -27.69 19.19 2.68
CA ARG A 300 -28.85 19.83 2.03
C ARG A 300 -30.04 20.01 2.98
N GLU A 301 -30.14 19.17 4.01
CA GLU A 301 -31.16 19.29 5.06
C GLU A 301 -30.66 20.19 6.18
N ARG A 302 -31.54 20.81 6.98
CA ARG A 302 -31.08 21.71 8.07
C ARG A 302 -30.51 20.89 9.23
N VAL A 303 -29.59 21.46 10.01
CA VAL A 303 -29.04 20.82 11.23
C VAL A 303 -30.12 20.23 12.14
N ARG A 304 -31.18 21.00 12.39
CA ARG A 304 -32.32 20.59 13.22
C ARG A 304 -33.12 19.40 12.68
N ASP A 305 -32.95 19.09 11.40
CA ASP A 305 -33.65 18.00 10.72
C ASP A 305 -32.74 16.77 10.61
N TYR A 306 -31.48 16.92 10.15
CA TYR A 306 -30.61 15.77 9.91
C TYR A 306 -29.97 15.20 11.18
N ILE A 307 -29.64 16.00 12.21
CA ILE A 307 -29.03 15.46 13.44
C ILE A 307 -30.00 14.47 14.13
N PRO A 308 -31.27 14.83 14.42
CA PRO A 308 -32.20 13.88 15.00
C PRO A 308 -32.47 12.68 14.08
N ALA A 309 -32.49 12.89 12.75
CA ALA A 309 -32.73 11.82 11.79
C ALA A 309 -31.58 10.79 11.78
N LEU A 310 -30.33 11.24 11.79
CA LEU A 310 -29.16 10.34 11.87
C LEU A 310 -29.07 9.67 13.24
N LEU A 311 -29.33 10.39 14.34
CA LEU A 311 -29.37 9.77 15.68
C LEU A 311 -30.49 8.72 15.82
N ALA A 312 -31.57 8.81 15.05
CA ALA A 312 -32.61 7.77 15.01
C ALA A 312 -32.19 6.51 14.24
N VAL A 313 -31.16 6.60 13.37
CA VAL A 313 -30.55 5.44 12.71
C VAL A 313 -29.68 4.65 13.69
N ASP A 314 -29.13 5.33 14.71
CA ASP A 314 -28.36 4.69 15.76
C ASP A 314 -29.22 3.73 16.59
N ARG A 315 -28.91 2.43 16.51
CA ARG A 315 -29.69 1.36 17.15
C ARG A 315 -28.76 0.43 17.92
N PRO A 316 -29.22 -0.18 19.03
CA PRO A 316 -28.39 -1.06 19.85
C PRO A 316 -27.84 -2.30 19.12
N ASP A 317 -28.43 -2.69 18.00
CA ASP A 317 -28.00 -3.82 17.16
C ASP A 317 -26.95 -3.45 16.10
N LEU A 318 -26.62 -2.16 15.93
CA LEU A 318 -25.54 -1.73 15.04
C LEU A 318 -24.17 -1.98 15.69
N ALA A 319 -23.23 -2.47 14.88
CA ALA A 319 -21.84 -2.64 15.31
C ALA A 319 -21.23 -1.28 15.71
N PRO A 320 -20.38 -1.21 16.76
CA PRO A 320 -19.73 0.02 17.20
C PRO A 320 -19.08 0.83 16.08
N GLU A 321 -18.45 0.17 15.10
CA GLU A 321 -17.80 0.80 13.95
C GLU A 321 -18.80 1.54 13.05
N ALA A 322 -19.99 0.96 12.84
CA ALA A 322 -21.05 1.59 12.06
C ALA A 322 -21.63 2.81 12.78
N ARG A 323 -21.73 2.74 14.11
CA ARG A 323 -22.19 3.86 14.96
C ARG A 323 -21.19 5.01 14.96
N VAL A 324 -19.89 4.71 15.03
CA VAL A 324 -18.81 5.71 14.86
C VAL A 324 -18.89 6.38 13.50
N ARG A 325 -19.03 5.59 12.42
CA ARG A 325 -19.15 6.11 11.06
C ARG A 325 -20.37 7.01 10.87
N LEU A 326 -21.48 6.68 11.52
CA LEU A 326 -22.68 7.53 11.54
C LEU A 326 -22.43 8.90 12.18
N MET A 327 -21.67 8.96 13.29
CA MET A 327 -21.28 10.24 13.90
C MET A 327 -20.34 11.04 12.99
N GLN A 328 -19.44 10.38 12.27
CA GLN A 328 -18.55 11.03 11.31
C GLN A 328 -19.34 11.69 10.15
N LEU A 329 -20.40 11.05 9.66
CA LEU A 329 -21.30 11.66 8.65
C LEU A 329 -21.95 12.96 9.15
N ILE A 330 -22.29 13.04 10.44
CA ILE A 330 -22.79 14.27 11.06
C ILE A 330 -21.71 15.36 11.03
N GLY A 331 -20.46 15.02 11.37
CA GLY A 331 -19.32 15.94 11.31
C GLY A 331 -19.08 16.48 9.89
N PHE A 332 -19.05 15.61 8.88
CA PHE A 332 -18.89 16.04 7.48
C PHE A 332 -20.03 16.93 6.99
N ALA A 333 -21.28 16.62 7.36
CA ALA A 333 -22.42 17.47 7.03
C ALA A 333 -22.33 18.84 7.71
N ALA A 334 -21.88 18.90 8.97
CA ALA A 334 -21.66 20.14 9.68
C ALA A 334 -20.54 20.98 9.05
N ASP A 335 -19.43 20.37 8.63
CA ASP A 335 -18.35 21.07 7.93
C ASP A 335 -18.83 21.68 6.60
N ALA A 336 -19.63 20.95 5.83
CA ALA A 336 -20.24 21.46 4.59
C ALA A 336 -21.16 22.66 4.84
N GLN A 337 -21.99 22.61 5.89
CA GLN A 337 -22.91 23.71 6.21
C GLN A 337 -22.24 24.93 6.83
N THR A 338 -21.11 24.76 7.50
CA THR A 338 -20.36 25.84 8.15
C THR A 338 -19.33 26.49 7.22
N GLY A 339 -19.18 25.98 5.99
CA GLY A 339 -18.17 26.45 5.05
C GLY A 339 -16.75 26.02 5.42
N ARG A 340 -16.61 25.02 6.30
CA ARG A 340 -15.33 24.40 6.66
C ARG A 340 -14.94 23.30 5.67
N ALA A 341 -15.90 22.68 4.98
CA ALA A 341 -15.59 21.71 3.92
C ALA A 341 -15.22 22.42 2.61
N LEU A 342 -14.25 21.83 1.88
CA LEU A 342 -13.70 22.42 0.66
C LEU A 342 -14.65 22.34 -0.56
N SER A 343 -15.11 21.14 -0.92
CA SER A 343 -15.94 20.91 -2.11
C SER A 343 -16.66 19.56 -2.06
N PRO A 344 -17.89 19.46 -2.63
CA PRO A 344 -18.62 18.19 -2.74
C PRO A 344 -18.10 17.24 -3.83
N TYR A 345 -17.16 17.69 -4.67
CA TYR A 345 -16.59 16.92 -5.79
C TYR A 345 -15.23 16.26 -5.46
N ARG A 346 -14.92 16.07 -4.17
CA ARG A 346 -13.66 15.47 -3.72
C ARG A 346 -13.88 14.15 -3.01
N GLY A 347 -13.00 13.20 -3.34
CA GLY A 347 -12.69 12.00 -2.58
C GLY A 347 -12.02 12.33 -1.24
N ALA A 348 -12.27 11.56 -0.19
CA ALA A 348 -11.77 11.69 1.18
C ALA A 348 -10.32 12.22 1.31
N GLY A 349 -10.19 13.52 1.58
CA GLY A 349 -9.03 14.07 2.29
C GLY A 349 -9.46 14.40 3.73
N PRO A 350 -8.53 14.45 4.70
CA PRO A 350 -8.85 14.97 6.03
C PRO A 350 -9.51 16.33 5.83
N SER A 351 -10.63 16.57 6.52
CA SER A 351 -11.34 17.84 6.41
C SER A 351 -10.33 18.96 6.64
N ALA A 352 -9.99 19.68 5.57
CA ALA A 352 -9.23 20.91 5.67
C ALA A 352 -10.19 21.90 6.30
N GLY A 353 -10.28 21.87 7.63
CA GLY A 353 -10.95 22.91 8.39
C GLY A 353 -10.21 24.19 8.09
N GLY A 354 -10.71 24.96 7.11
CA GLY A 354 -10.13 26.22 6.63
C GLY A 354 -10.20 27.36 7.65
N GLY A 355 -10.13 27.05 8.95
CA GLY A 355 -10.16 28.01 10.05
C GLY A 355 -8.79 28.15 10.71
N GLU A 356 -8.46 29.36 11.12
CA GLU A 356 -7.45 29.58 12.16
C GLU A 356 -7.79 28.71 13.38
N ARG A 357 -6.76 28.13 14.01
CA ARG A 357 -6.96 27.38 15.26
C ARG A 357 -7.72 28.26 16.25
N PRO A 358 -8.82 27.77 16.87
CA PRO A 358 -9.57 28.57 17.81
C PRO A 358 -8.65 28.98 18.97
N ALA A 359 -8.67 30.27 19.31
CA ALA A 359 -7.95 30.76 20.48
C ALA A 359 -8.44 30.02 21.74
N LEU A 360 -7.53 29.74 22.67
CA LEU A 360 -7.90 29.15 23.96
C LEU A 360 -8.91 30.07 24.66
N ILE A 361 -10.05 29.52 25.00
CA ILE A 361 -11.10 30.15 25.80
C ILE A 361 -10.60 30.24 27.23
N ASP A 362 -10.58 31.44 27.77
CA ASP A 362 -10.26 31.68 29.17
C ASP A 362 -11.49 31.34 30.03
N ASP A 363 -11.48 30.13 30.58
CA ASP A 363 -12.58 29.53 31.31
C ASP A 363 -12.36 29.48 32.82
N ALA A 364 -11.27 30.08 33.29
CA ALA A 364 -11.07 30.30 34.71
C ALA A 364 -12.17 31.23 35.26
N PRO A 365 -12.82 30.90 36.39
CA PRO A 365 -13.76 31.82 37.00
C PRO A 365 -13.03 33.11 37.34
N HIS A 366 -13.48 34.23 36.76
CA HIS A 366 -13.05 35.57 37.17
C HIS A 366 -13.30 35.70 38.68
N ALA A 367 -12.25 35.51 39.49
CA ALA A 367 -12.20 36.09 40.81
C ALA A 367 -12.44 37.59 40.61
N ALA A 368 -13.52 38.08 41.21
CA ALA A 368 -14.04 39.42 41.02
C ALA A 368 -12.93 40.47 40.98
N ALA A 369 -13.00 41.33 39.98
CA ALA A 369 -12.17 42.51 39.83
C ALA A 369 -12.06 43.30 41.14
N ALA A 370 -10.84 43.40 41.69
CA ALA A 370 -10.44 44.63 42.34
C ALA A 370 -10.15 45.65 41.22
N ALA A 371 -10.96 46.71 41.18
CA ALA A 371 -10.90 47.80 40.20
C ALA A 371 -9.56 48.60 40.28
N PRO A 372 -9.27 49.43 39.26
CA PRO A 372 -7.92 49.65 38.73
C PRO A 372 -7.15 50.79 39.40
N ALA A 373 -5.82 50.74 39.35
CA ALA A 373 -4.96 51.90 39.50
C ALA A 373 -4.29 52.22 38.16
N ALA A 374 -4.71 53.33 37.54
CA ALA A 374 -4.08 53.89 36.36
C ALA A 374 -2.96 54.88 36.74
N ALA A 375 -1.84 54.73 36.05
CA ALA A 375 -0.83 55.73 35.65
C ALA A 375 -0.12 56.61 36.71
N GLY A 376 1.21 56.53 36.73
CA GLY A 376 2.05 57.63 37.22
C GLY A 376 3.49 57.28 37.62
N ALA A 377 4.39 57.34 36.65
CA ALA A 377 5.77 57.87 36.71
C ALA A 377 6.67 57.68 37.97
N ALA A 378 7.88 57.18 37.65
CA ALA A 378 9.20 57.65 38.09
C ALA A 378 9.72 57.30 39.50
N GLN A 379 11.01 56.91 39.49
CA GLN A 379 12.01 57.02 40.58
C GLN A 379 11.78 56.07 41.77
N ASP A 380 12.76 55.55 42.50
CA ASP A 380 14.23 55.52 42.53
C ASP A 380 14.55 54.67 43.77
N SER A 381 15.72 54.03 43.84
CA SER A 381 16.34 53.41 45.03
C SER A 381 15.56 52.29 45.76
N GLY A 382 16.12 51.08 45.89
CA GLY A 382 17.09 50.74 46.93
C GLY A 382 16.41 49.72 47.86
N ASP A 383 16.81 48.45 47.83
CA ASP A 383 17.86 47.85 48.66
C ASP A 383 17.27 47.16 49.90
N PHE A 384 17.88 46.03 50.29
CA PHE A 384 17.63 45.15 51.46
C PHE A 384 16.40 44.22 51.42
N ASP A 385 16.54 42.89 51.32
CA ASP A 385 17.19 41.84 52.15
C ASP A 385 16.10 41.04 52.89
N VAL A 386 15.86 39.78 52.53
CA VAL A 386 16.44 38.53 53.08
C VAL A 386 15.98 38.22 54.52
N ALA A 387 15.17 37.15 54.63
CA ALA A 387 15.26 36.06 55.63
C ALA A 387 14.10 35.08 55.34
N GLU A 388 14.33 33.81 54.95
CA GLU A 388 14.72 32.66 55.79
C GLU A 388 13.77 32.46 56.99
N CYS A 389 13.28 31.29 57.39
CA CYS A 389 13.40 29.90 56.95
C CYS A 389 12.34 29.07 57.72
N GLU A 390 11.88 27.98 57.11
CA GLU A 390 11.56 26.68 57.75
C GLU A 390 10.30 26.55 58.64
N ALA A 391 9.32 25.76 58.20
CA ALA A 391 9.08 24.33 58.51
C ALA A 391 8.13 24.15 59.72
N ASP A 392 6.93 23.57 59.51
CA ASP A 392 6.65 22.17 59.84
C ASP A 392 5.17 21.77 59.65
N ALA A 393 5.01 20.46 59.40
CA ALA A 393 3.87 19.53 59.38
C ALA A 393 2.44 19.92 59.85
N GLY A 394 1.44 19.26 59.24
CA GLY A 394 0.16 18.90 59.89
C GLY A 394 -1.07 18.92 58.99
N GLY A 395 -1.72 17.77 58.79
CA GLY A 395 -2.86 17.58 57.88
C GLY A 395 -4.27 17.68 58.49
N ALA A 396 -5.27 17.46 57.62
CA ALA A 396 -6.67 17.03 57.82
C ALA A 396 -7.26 16.85 56.39
N GLY A 397 -8.00 15.82 55.95
CA GLY A 397 -8.77 14.79 56.63
C GLY A 397 -10.28 15.10 56.54
N LEU A 398 -11.00 14.56 55.55
CA LEU A 398 -12.48 14.45 55.52
C LEU A 398 -12.92 13.16 54.78
N GLU A 399 -13.93 12.51 55.35
CA GLU A 399 -14.38 11.11 55.21
C GLU A 399 -15.73 10.97 54.45
N ASP A 400 -15.86 9.86 53.69
CA ASP A 400 -16.87 8.76 53.72
C ASP A 400 -18.38 8.93 53.35
N PHE A 401 -18.96 7.88 52.75
CA PHE A 401 -20.38 7.37 52.70
C PHE A 401 -20.60 6.53 51.40
N ALA A 402 -21.40 5.45 51.31
CA ALA A 402 -21.71 4.22 52.06
C ALA A 402 -22.61 3.36 51.14
N LEU A 403 -22.47 2.04 51.16
CA LEU A 403 -23.29 1.02 50.44
C LEU A 403 -24.43 0.51 51.33
N ASP A 404 -25.53 0.01 50.73
CA ASP A 404 -26.46 -0.93 51.37
C ASP A 404 -27.07 -1.92 50.33
N ASP A 405 -27.04 -3.21 50.68
CA ASP A 405 -27.67 -4.38 50.05
C ASP A 405 -29.02 -4.71 50.73
N VAL A 406 -30.00 -5.31 50.02
CA VAL A 406 -30.69 -6.55 50.49
C VAL A 406 -31.42 -7.34 49.37
N ASP A 407 -31.28 -8.67 49.51
CA ASP A 407 -31.74 -9.88 48.78
C ASP A 407 -33.25 -10.21 48.74
N PHE A 408 -33.68 -11.11 47.82
CA PHE A 408 -34.13 -12.50 48.09
C PHE A 408 -34.75 -13.24 46.85
N ALA A 409 -34.05 -14.32 46.44
CA ALA A 409 -34.45 -15.73 46.21
C ALA A 409 -35.45 -16.24 45.13
N ASP A 410 -34.93 -17.27 44.44
CA ASP A 410 -35.45 -18.59 44.02
C ASP A 410 -36.61 -18.75 43.01
N LEU A 411 -36.33 -19.49 41.92
CA LEU A 411 -36.98 -20.78 41.58
C LEU A 411 -36.26 -21.53 40.42
N ASP A 412 -36.34 -22.84 40.52
CA ASP A 412 -35.52 -23.92 39.93
C ASP A 412 -35.96 -24.47 38.54
N LEU A 413 -34.96 -25.08 37.86
CA LEU A 413 -34.94 -26.35 37.08
C LEU A 413 -35.65 -26.57 35.72
N ASP A 414 -34.80 -27.05 34.78
CA ASP A 414 -34.93 -28.21 33.86
C ASP A 414 -35.07 -28.07 32.32
N GLU A 415 -34.09 -28.72 31.67
CA GLU A 415 -34.07 -29.56 30.44
C GLU A 415 -34.37 -29.00 29.01
N ALA A 416 -33.39 -29.26 28.11
CA ALA A 416 -33.49 -29.99 26.82
C ALA A 416 -32.91 -29.30 25.56
N GLU A 417 -31.78 -29.86 25.09
CA GLU A 417 -31.31 -30.19 23.71
C GLU A 417 -31.74 -29.42 22.42
N PRO A 418 -30.89 -29.45 21.35
CA PRO A 418 -30.86 -28.46 20.29
C PRO A 418 -31.71 -28.83 19.05
N VAL A 419 -32.23 -27.81 18.35
CA VAL A 419 -32.96 -27.98 17.07
C VAL A 419 -32.19 -27.41 15.89
N SER A 420 -31.82 -28.33 15.01
CA SER A 420 -31.32 -28.10 13.65
C SER A 420 -32.33 -27.37 12.75
N ARG A 421 -31.86 -26.40 11.95
CA ARG A 421 -32.41 -25.99 10.64
C ARG A 421 -31.20 -25.57 9.78
N GLY A 422 -30.89 -26.11 8.60
CA GLY A 422 -31.73 -26.75 7.58
C GLY A 422 -31.84 -25.82 6.37
N GLY A 423 -30.77 -25.70 5.56
CA GLY A 423 -30.68 -24.77 4.43
C GLY A 423 -29.93 -25.32 3.21
N ARG A 424 -30.60 -26.25 2.51
CA ARG A 424 -30.53 -26.61 1.08
C ARG A 424 -29.29 -26.25 0.23
N HIS A 425 -28.50 -27.28 -0.07
CA HIS A 425 -27.74 -27.38 -1.33
C HIS A 425 -28.68 -27.68 -2.51
N LEU A 426 -28.54 -26.92 -3.61
CA LEU A 426 -29.14 -27.22 -4.91
C LEU A 426 -28.20 -28.14 -5.71
N ALA A 427 -28.70 -29.33 -6.02
CA ALA A 427 -28.07 -30.32 -6.86
C ALA A 427 -28.32 -30.00 -8.34
N THR A 428 -27.26 -30.00 -9.16
CA THR A 428 -27.38 -30.10 -10.63
C THR A 428 -27.32 -31.56 -11.05
N GLY A 429 -28.34 -31.98 -11.78
CA GLY A 429 -28.70 -33.38 -12.02
C GLY A 429 -27.78 -34.16 -12.98
N HIS A 430 -27.72 -35.46 -12.70
CA HIS A 430 -27.25 -36.51 -13.61
C HIS A 430 -28.40 -36.99 -14.51
N VAL A 431 -28.12 -37.19 -15.80
CA VAL A 431 -28.97 -37.99 -16.71
C VAL A 431 -28.19 -39.28 -17.04
N PRO A 432 -28.77 -40.48 -16.85
CA PRO A 432 -28.07 -41.73 -17.10
C PRO A 432 -28.25 -42.17 -18.55
N SER A 433 -27.22 -42.81 -19.12
CA SER A 433 -27.40 -43.72 -20.25
C SER A 433 -26.44 -44.89 -20.09
N SER A 434 -27.03 -46.07 -19.97
CA SER A 434 -26.37 -47.36 -19.92
C SER A 434 -25.99 -47.82 -21.33
N MET A 435 -24.82 -48.43 -21.47
CA MET A 435 -24.64 -49.82 -21.93
C MET A 435 -23.14 -50.09 -22.09
N GLY A 436 -22.69 -51.18 -21.46
CA GLY A 436 -21.28 -51.47 -21.26
C GLY A 436 -20.53 -51.94 -22.50
N THR A 437 -19.22 -51.77 -22.43
CA THR A 437 -18.25 -52.73 -22.97
C THR A 437 -16.93 -52.55 -22.21
N THR A 438 -16.36 -53.69 -21.84
CA THR A 438 -15.12 -53.91 -21.08
C THR A 438 -13.98 -52.93 -21.37
N GLN A 439 -13.55 -52.19 -20.35
CA GLN A 439 -12.29 -51.44 -20.34
C GLN A 439 -11.57 -51.65 -19.01
N ALA A 440 -10.24 -51.74 -19.11
CA ALA A 440 -9.32 -51.96 -18.01
C ALA A 440 -9.44 -50.87 -16.93
N ASP A 441 -9.30 -51.33 -15.69
CA ASP A 441 -9.43 -50.63 -14.42
C ASP A 441 -8.27 -49.63 -14.24
N ASP A 442 -8.44 -48.37 -14.65
CA ASP A 442 -7.47 -47.27 -14.39
C ASP A 442 -8.15 -45.88 -14.36
N SER A 443 -9.32 -45.78 -13.72
CA SER A 443 -10.06 -44.53 -13.58
C SER A 443 -9.91 -43.92 -12.17
N ASP A 444 -9.27 -42.75 -12.10
CA ASP A 444 -9.52 -41.63 -11.16
C ASP A 444 -9.88 -41.94 -9.69
N GLN A 445 -8.99 -42.61 -8.96
CA GLN A 445 -9.05 -42.51 -7.49
C GLN A 445 -8.58 -41.12 -7.04
N GLN A 446 -9.44 -40.33 -6.43
CA GLN A 446 -9.09 -39.05 -5.80
C GLN A 446 -7.91 -39.24 -4.83
N ASP A 447 -6.82 -38.50 -5.04
CA ASP A 447 -5.66 -38.47 -4.17
C ASP A 447 -5.97 -37.78 -2.84
N ASN A 448 -6.16 -38.57 -1.78
CA ASN A 448 -6.52 -38.05 -0.45
C ASN A 448 -5.29 -37.86 0.46
N ARG A 449 -4.08 -37.97 -0.08
CA ARG A 449 -2.86 -37.76 0.69
C ARG A 449 -2.74 -36.29 1.10
N ARG A 450 -2.11 -36.06 2.25
CA ARG A 450 -1.86 -34.74 2.84
C ARG A 450 -0.41 -34.69 3.31
N VAL A 451 0.11 -33.49 3.54
CA VAL A 451 1.37 -33.34 4.28
C VAL A 451 1.09 -33.65 5.75
N ASN A 452 1.89 -34.53 6.33
CA ASN A 452 1.86 -34.88 7.74
C ASN A 452 3.20 -34.45 8.34
N ALA A 453 3.22 -34.02 9.60
CA ALA A 453 4.45 -33.69 10.28
C ALA A 453 4.43 -34.07 11.77
N LEU A 454 5.60 -34.39 12.30
CA LEU A 454 5.87 -34.61 13.72
C LEU A 454 7.01 -33.72 14.16
N LEU A 455 6.93 -33.23 15.40
CA LEU A 455 8.02 -32.52 16.05
C LEU A 455 8.77 -33.52 16.92
N LEU A 456 10.08 -33.65 16.70
CA LEU A 456 10.92 -34.60 17.40
C LEU A 456 12.04 -33.87 18.15
N HIS A 457 12.32 -34.32 19.37
CA HIS A 457 13.50 -33.96 20.14
C HIS A 457 14.03 -35.23 20.84
N ASP A 458 15.33 -35.50 20.72
CA ASP A 458 15.96 -36.73 21.23
C ASP A 458 15.20 -38.02 20.83
N GLU A 459 14.73 -38.10 19.58
CA GLU A 459 13.92 -39.20 19.02
C GLU A 459 12.53 -39.41 19.66
N HIS A 460 12.10 -38.51 20.53
CA HIS A 460 10.76 -38.50 21.12
C HIS A 460 9.86 -37.48 20.43
N THR A 461 8.60 -37.84 20.22
CA THR A 461 7.59 -36.96 19.63
C THR A 461 7.05 -35.99 20.66
N HIS A 462 6.87 -34.73 20.25
CA HIS A 462 6.28 -33.67 21.04
C HIS A 462 5.21 -32.90 20.27
N HIS A 463 4.29 -32.26 20.99
CA HIS A 463 3.35 -31.27 20.46
C HIS A 463 3.91 -29.83 20.43
N TYR A 464 5.17 -29.64 20.83
CA TYR A 464 5.85 -28.35 20.95
C TYR A 464 7.30 -28.44 20.46
N PHE A 465 7.94 -27.30 20.25
CA PHE A 465 9.38 -27.20 20.00
C PHE A 465 10.14 -27.01 21.31
N VAL A 466 11.22 -27.76 21.51
CA VAL A 466 12.05 -27.67 22.71
C VAL A 466 12.93 -26.42 22.66
N ALA A 467 12.74 -25.52 23.62
CA ALA A 467 13.45 -24.25 23.72
C ALA A 467 14.96 -24.45 23.93
N GLY A 468 15.79 -23.75 23.15
CA GLY A 468 17.25 -23.76 23.28
C GLY A 468 17.92 -25.06 22.85
N ALA A 469 17.24 -25.90 22.06
CA ALA A 469 17.71 -27.21 21.64
C ALA A 469 17.54 -27.45 20.13
N SER A 470 18.25 -28.45 19.62
CA SER A 470 18.01 -28.97 18.27
C SER A 470 16.67 -29.71 18.26
N ASN A 471 15.81 -29.33 17.32
CA ASN A 471 14.53 -29.94 17.05
C ASN A 471 14.53 -30.49 15.61
N THR A 472 13.75 -31.54 15.37
CA THR A 472 13.59 -32.12 14.04
C THR A 472 12.12 -32.10 13.66
N VAL A 473 11.80 -31.49 12.52
CA VAL A 473 10.49 -31.66 11.90
C VAL A 473 10.57 -32.84 10.93
N ARG A 474 9.90 -33.94 11.28
CA ARG A 474 9.76 -35.10 10.38
C ARG A 474 8.48 -34.91 9.58
N CYS A 475 8.60 -34.77 8.27
CA CYS A 475 7.44 -34.59 7.39
C CYS A 475 7.37 -35.66 6.29
N TRP A 476 6.16 -35.99 5.84
CA TRP A 476 5.92 -36.90 4.72
C TRP A 476 4.54 -36.63 4.09
N ILE A 477 4.34 -37.13 2.88
CA ILE A 477 3.06 -37.06 2.16
C ILE A 477 2.38 -38.42 2.24
N GLY A 478 1.17 -38.48 2.82
CA GLY A 478 0.45 -39.73 3.04
C GLY A 478 -0.99 -39.51 3.49
N LEU A 479 -1.77 -40.59 3.62
CA LEU A 479 -3.13 -40.49 4.14
C LEU A 479 -3.13 -40.02 5.62
N PRO A 480 -4.15 -39.26 6.05
CA PRO A 480 -4.29 -38.84 7.45
C PRO A 480 -4.32 -40.06 8.39
N GLN A 481 -3.65 -39.93 9.53
CA GLN A 481 -3.58 -40.97 10.56
C GLN A 481 -4.02 -40.39 11.90
N ALA A 482 -4.71 -41.20 12.73
CA ALA A 482 -5.17 -40.75 14.03
C ALA A 482 -3.99 -40.39 14.94
N GLY A 483 -4.04 -39.22 15.59
CA GLY A 483 -2.98 -38.71 16.47
C GLY A 483 -1.73 -38.22 15.73
N ILE A 484 -1.81 -38.01 14.41
CA ILE A 484 -0.72 -37.42 13.63
C ILE A 484 -1.20 -36.07 13.07
N PRO A 485 -0.53 -34.96 13.42
CA PRO A 485 -0.81 -33.66 12.85
C PRO A 485 -0.73 -33.70 11.32
N THR A 486 -1.78 -33.22 10.68
CA THR A 486 -1.97 -33.33 9.23
C THR A 486 -2.45 -32.00 8.65
N ALA A 487 -1.97 -31.66 7.45
CA ALA A 487 -2.34 -30.46 6.75
C ALA A 487 -3.87 -30.34 6.52
N ASN A 488 -4.37 -29.10 6.53
CA ASN A 488 -5.78 -28.78 6.33
C ASN A 488 -6.33 -29.10 4.92
N ALA A 489 -5.48 -29.31 3.91
CA ALA A 489 -5.88 -29.71 2.56
C ALA A 489 -5.15 -30.96 2.03
N THR A 490 -5.73 -31.61 1.02
CA THR A 490 -5.11 -32.71 0.27
C THR A 490 -4.07 -32.18 -0.70
N ILE A 491 -3.08 -33.02 -1.04
CA ILE A 491 -2.16 -32.71 -2.12
C ILE A 491 -2.94 -32.52 -3.44
N PRO A 492 -2.41 -31.71 -4.36
CA PRO A 492 -3.00 -31.50 -5.68
C PRO A 492 -3.40 -32.80 -6.40
N GLN A 493 -4.57 -32.82 -7.07
CA GLN A 493 -4.97 -33.93 -7.95
C GLN A 493 -4.18 -33.91 -9.25
N VAL A 494 -2.92 -34.34 -9.21
CA VAL A 494 -2.05 -34.35 -10.39
C VAL A 494 -1.80 -35.76 -10.90
N LYS A 495 -1.57 -35.88 -12.21
CA LYS A 495 -1.11 -37.13 -12.81
C LYS A 495 0.38 -37.29 -12.52
N LEU A 496 0.69 -38.13 -11.54
CA LEU A 496 2.07 -38.48 -11.21
C LEU A 496 2.64 -39.42 -12.28
N PRO A 497 3.91 -39.26 -12.66
CA PRO A 497 4.55 -40.22 -13.54
C PRO A 497 4.65 -41.59 -12.84
N PRO A 498 4.71 -42.72 -13.58
CA PRO A 498 4.72 -44.06 -12.99
C PRO A 498 5.81 -44.27 -11.93
N GLU A 499 6.96 -43.65 -12.12
CA GLU A 499 8.09 -43.67 -11.18
C GLU A 499 7.90 -42.78 -9.95
N GLY A 500 6.85 -41.96 -9.84
CA GLY A 500 6.65 -40.98 -8.76
C GLY A 500 7.50 -39.72 -8.91
N LEU A 501 7.44 -38.81 -7.93
CA LEU A 501 8.18 -37.55 -7.92
C LEU A 501 9.28 -37.55 -6.88
N LYS A 502 10.46 -37.06 -7.26
CA LYS A 502 11.51 -36.70 -6.30
C LYS A 502 11.34 -35.25 -5.92
N LEU A 503 10.88 -35.00 -4.70
CA LEU A 503 10.71 -33.65 -4.17
C LEU A 503 11.93 -33.28 -3.34
N VAL A 504 12.35 -32.02 -3.44
CA VAL A 504 13.25 -31.41 -2.48
C VAL A 504 12.39 -30.72 -1.43
N VAL A 505 12.74 -30.86 -0.16
CA VAL A 505 11.98 -30.29 0.96
C VAL A 505 12.89 -29.32 1.68
N GLU A 506 12.49 -28.06 1.79
CA GLU A 506 13.31 -27.00 2.35
C GLU A 506 12.56 -26.28 3.46
N LEU A 507 13.23 -26.03 4.60
CA LEU A 507 12.65 -25.38 5.76
C LEU A 507 13.27 -24.02 6.02
N CYS A 508 12.45 -23.08 6.46
CA CYS A 508 12.87 -21.89 7.19
C CYS A 508 11.85 -21.62 8.31
N TRP A 509 12.21 -20.82 9.32
CA TRP A 509 11.34 -20.64 10.48
C TRP A 509 11.30 -19.19 10.96
N ILE A 510 10.19 -18.85 11.61
CA ILE A 510 9.92 -17.56 12.24
C ILE A 510 9.50 -17.82 13.68
N GLY A 511 10.30 -17.31 14.61
CA GLY A 511 10.02 -17.33 16.04
C GLY A 511 9.25 -16.06 16.45
N LYS A 512 8.24 -16.24 17.29
CA LYS A 512 7.44 -15.16 17.85
C LYS A 512 7.71 -15.02 19.35
N ARG A 513 7.48 -13.81 19.84
CA ARG A 513 7.39 -13.49 21.26
C ARG A 513 6.20 -12.57 21.45
N ASP A 514 5.31 -12.89 22.40
CA ASP A 514 4.07 -12.15 22.66
C ASP A 514 3.19 -12.01 21.40
N GLY A 515 3.24 -13.03 20.53
CA GLY A 515 2.51 -13.05 19.25
C GLY A 515 3.13 -12.22 18.11
N GLN A 516 4.19 -11.46 18.35
CA GLN A 516 4.90 -10.68 17.33
C GLN A 516 6.14 -11.43 16.80
N PRO A 517 6.47 -11.35 15.49
CA PRO A 517 7.72 -11.89 14.97
C PRO A 517 8.93 -11.25 15.66
N ASP A 518 9.77 -12.07 16.30
CA ASP A 518 10.97 -11.62 17.03
C ASP A 518 12.25 -12.05 16.29
N ARG A 519 12.28 -13.31 15.82
CA ARG A 519 13.43 -13.89 15.13
C ARG A 519 13.00 -14.71 13.94
N HIS A 520 13.94 -14.91 13.03
CA HIS A 520 13.81 -15.87 11.95
C HIS A 520 15.12 -16.62 11.79
N GLY A 521 15.07 -17.78 11.13
CA GLY A 521 16.26 -18.55 10.86
C GLY A 521 16.16 -19.37 9.60
N ASN A 522 17.35 -19.62 9.05
CA ASN A 522 17.54 -20.54 7.94
C ASN A 522 17.32 -21.97 8.42
N GLY A 523 16.94 -22.86 7.50
CA GLY A 523 16.75 -24.28 7.81
C GLY A 523 17.35 -25.20 6.74
N PRO A 524 17.36 -26.51 7.02
CA PRO A 524 17.98 -27.50 6.15
C PRO A 524 17.14 -27.79 4.90
N ALA A 525 17.74 -28.55 4.00
CA ALA A 525 17.05 -29.25 2.92
C ALA A 525 17.11 -30.77 3.15
N GLY A 526 16.07 -31.44 2.68
CA GLY A 526 15.99 -32.88 2.58
C GLY A 526 15.35 -33.29 1.24
N GLY A 527 15.12 -34.58 1.07
CA GLY A 527 14.46 -35.11 -0.11
C GLY A 527 13.47 -36.18 0.27
N LEU A 528 12.39 -36.27 -0.50
CA LEU A 528 11.45 -37.39 -0.39
C LEU A 528 11.00 -37.86 -1.77
N HIS A 529 10.64 -39.14 -1.84
CA HIS A 529 10.03 -39.71 -3.03
C HIS A 529 8.52 -39.87 -2.82
N LEU A 530 7.72 -39.15 -3.62
CA LEU A 530 6.26 -39.27 -3.64
C LEU A 530 5.85 -40.33 -4.66
N PRO A 531 5.32 -41.50 -4.25
CA PRO A 531 4.97 -42.57 -5.19
C PRO A 531 3.76 -42.21 -6.05
N ALA A 532 3.70 -42.74 -7.27
CA ALA A 532 2.58 -42.57 -8.18
C ALA A 532 1.26 -43.15 -7.64
N LYS A 533 1.36 -44.25 -6.88
CA LYS A 533 0.22 -44.89 -6.23
C LYS A 533 -0.37 -43.94 -5.19
N ARG A 534 -1.57 -43.42 -5.45
CA ARG A 534 -2.27 -42.40 -4.63
C ARG A 534 -2.62 -42.82 -3.20
N THR A 535 -2.48 -44.10 -2.88
CA THR A 535 -2.64 -44.64 -1.52
C THR A 535 -1.32 -44.92 -0.80
N ALA A 536 -0.18 -44.79 -1.50
CA ALA A 536 1.14 -45.00 -0.93
C ALA A 536 1.68 -43.70 -0.32
N ARG A 537 2.21 -43.82 0.90
CA ARG A 537 2.94 -42.77 1.64
C ARG A 537 4.35 -42.59 1.04
N SER A 538 4.87 -41.37 1.07
CA SER A 538 6.27 -41.07 0.76
C SER A 538 7.23 -41.53 1.85
N GLU A 539 8.52 -41.52 1.55
CA GLU A 539 9.56 -41.59 2.58
C GLU A 539 9.47 -40.41 3.56
N ASP A 540 10.06 -40.59 4.74
CA ASP A 540 10.17 -39.56 5.78
C ASP A 540 11.31 -38.61 5.47
N CYS A 541 11.06 -37.32 5.64
CA CYS A 541 12.06 -36.27 5.51
C CYS A 541 12.24 -35.57 6.86
N ASP A 542 13.42 -35.73 7.44
CA ASP A 542 13.80 -35.13 8.72
C ASP A 542 14.57 -33.83 8.49
N LEU A 543 14.04 -32.74 9.05
CA LEU A 543 14.59 -31.39 8.93
C LEU A 543 14.99 -30.90 10.33
N SER A 544 16.26 -31.03 10.68
CA SER A 544 16.81 -30.64 11.98
C SER A 544 17.35 -29.20 12.00
N PHE A 545 16.98 -28.43 13.01
CA PHE A 545 17.47 -27.06 13.22
C PHE A 545 17.41 -26.68 14.71
N ASP A 546 18.22 -25.68 15.09
CA ASP A 546 18.27 -25.18 16.46
C ASP A 546 17.16 -24.15 16.72
N VAL A 547 16.43 -24.34 17.82
CA VAL A 547 15.34 -23.44 18.26
C VAL A 547 15.85 -22.52 19.38
N PRO A 548 15.75 -21.19 19.26
CA PRO A 548 16.15 -20.27 20.32
C PRO A 548 15.37 -20.48 21.62
N ALA A 549 16.00 -20.21 22.77
CA ALA A 549 15.37 -20.40 24.08
C ALA A 549 14.38 -19.30 24.47
N ASP A 550 14.39 -18.19 23.73
CA ASP A 550 13.76 -16.93 24.12
C ASP A 550 12.50 -16.59 23.29
N ILE A 551 12.09 -17.48 22.39
CA ILE A 551 10.83 -17.37 21.65
C ILE A 551 9.76 -18.24 22.31
N ASP A 552 8.49 -17.85 22.23
CA ASP A 552 7.36 -18.56 22.86
C ASP A 552 6.57 -19.45 21.88
N ARG A 553 6.70 -19.17 20.58
CA ARG A 553 6.04 -19.88 19.50
C ARG A 553 6.92 -19.86 18.26
N LEU A 554 6.82 -20.91 17.46
CA LEU A 554 7.56 -21.05 16.22
C LEU A 554 6.64 -21.48 15.07
N ASP A 555 6.77 -20.76 13.95
CA ASP A 555 6.17 -21.09 12.67
C ASP A 555 7.28 -21.58 11.72
N ALA A 556 7.26 -22.86 11.36
CA ALA A 556 8.17 -23.45 10.38
C ALA A 556 7.50 -23.52 9.00
N ASP A 557 8.01 -22.75 8.04
CA ASP A 557 7.60 -22.79 6.64
C ASP A 557 8.38 -23.90 5.93
N ILE A 558 7.66 -24.93 5.47
CA ILE A 558 8.21 -26.09 4.76
C ILE A 558 7.72 -26.05 3.32
N VAL A 559 8.67 -25.99 2.39
CA VAL A 559 8.39 -25.89 0.96
C VAL A 559 8.86 -27.16 0.26
N PHE A 560 7.92 -27.85 -0.38
CA PHE A 560 8.17 -28.98 -1.26
C PHE A 560 8.34 -28.46 -2.67
N THR A 561 9.51 -28.66 -3.28
CA THR A 561 9.81 -28.24 -4.65
C THR A 561 10.05 -29.43 -5.56
N PHE A 562 9.64 -29.29 -6.82
CA PHE A 562 9.92 -30.20 -7.92
C PHE A 562 10.56 -29.42 -9.07
N MET A 563 11.78 -29.79 -9.47
CA MET A 563 12.57 -29.04 -10.47
C MET A 563 12.74 -27.55 -10.10
N GLY A 564 12.88 -27.28 -8.80
CA GLY A 564 13.02 -25.94 -8.23
C GLY A 564 11.71 -25.16 -8.07
N LYS A 565 10.60 -25.58 -8.71
CA LYS A 565 9.29 -24.95 -8.58
C LYS A 565 8.51 -25.48 -7.39
N VAL A 566 7.67 -24.65 -6.79
CA VAL A 566 6.79 -25.09 -5.70
C VAL A 566 5.82 -26.18 -6.17
N PHE A 567 5.78 -27.26 -5.41
CA PHE A 567 4.76 -28.29 -5.47
C PHE A 567 3.69 -28.02 -4.41
N GLU A 568 4.10 -27.88 -3.14
CA GLU A 568 3.24 -27.55 -2.00
C GLU A 568 4.08 -26.76 -0.98
N ALA A 569 3.50 -25.80 -0.28
CA ALA A 569 4.11 -25.11 0.86
C ALA A 569 3.17 -25.17 2.06
N VAL A 570 3.69 -25.60 3.22
CA VAL A 570 2.93 -25.69 4.46
C VAL A 570 3.63 -24.94 5.58
N ARG A 571 2.85 -24.45 6.54
CA ARG A 571 3.34 -23.89 7.80
C ARG A 571 3.01 -24.83 8.93
N VAL A 572 4.02 -25.24 9.68
CA VAL A 572 3.88 -25.99 10.93
C VAL A 572 4.04 -25.02 12.09
N SER A 573 3.01 -24.84 12.90
CA SER A 573 3.01 -23.89 14.02
C SER A 573 2.79 -24.62 15.34
N ALA A 574 3.67 -24.38 16.31
CA ALA A 574 3.57 -24.94 17.66
C ALA A 574 4.23 -24.03 18.70
N PRO A 575 3.84 -24.13 19.99
CA PRO A 575 4.53 -23.41 21.07
C PRO A 575 5.97 -23.88 21.24
N VAL A 576 6.79 -23.03 21.86
CA VAL A 576 8.18 -23.33 22.23
C VAL A 576 8.25 -23.44 23.75
N LEU A 577 8.60 -24.62 24.28
CA LEU A 577 8.55 -24.92 25.71
C LEU A 577 9.86 -25.56 26.20
N PRO A 578 10.20 -25.47 27.51
CA PRO A 578 11.39 -26.11 28.06
C PRO A 578 11.36 -27.63 27.90
N ALA A 579 12.56 -28.23 27.82
CA ALA A 579 12.72 -29.68 27.79
C ALA A 579 12.08 -30.34 29.02
N GLY A 580 11.38 -31.46 28.82
CA GLY A 580 10.73 -32.22 29.89
C GLY A 580 9.31 -31.75 30.24
N THR A 581 8.74 -30.78 29.51
CA THR A 581 7.34 -30.40 29.63
C THR A 581 6.44 -31.56 29.16
N ALA A 582 5.37 -31.86 29.89
CA ALA A 582 4.42 -32.91 29.54
C ALA A 582 3.49 -32.45 28.40
N ASP A 583 3.22 -33.35 27.46
CA ASP A 583 2.32 -33.11 26.33
C ASP A 583 0.83 -33.11 26.72
N ASP A 584 0.50 -33.54 27.94
CA ASP A 584 -0.87 -33.67 28.44
C ASP A 584 -1.62 -32.32 28.40
N GLY A 585 -2.68 -32.25 27.60
CA GLY A 585 -3.51 -31.04 27.45
C GLY A 585 -2.99 -30.00 26.46
N LEU A 586 -1.84 -30.26 25.80
CA LEU A 586 -1.36 -29.42 24.70
C LEU A 586 -2.10 -29.76 23.40
N ALA A 587 -2.49 -28.71 22.67
CA ALA A 587 -3.03 -28.87 21.33
C ALA A 587 -1.97 -29.47 20.38
N GLU A 588 -2.41 -30.31 19.45
CA GLU A 588 -1.55 -30.80 18.37
C GLU A 588 -1.00 -29.62 17.54
N PRO A 589 0.23 -29.72 17.01
CA PRO A 589 0.78 -28.74 16.06
C PRO A 589 -0.18 -28.46 14.90
N SER A 590 -0.39 -27.19 14.56
CA SER A 590 -1.20 -26.85 13.39
C SER A 590 -0.35 -26.97 12.12
N ILE A 591 -0.92 -27.59 11.07
CA ILE A 591 -0.31 -27.66 9.75
C ILE A 591 -1.25 -27.03 8.74
N GLU A 592 -0.86 -25.86 8.23
CA GLU A 592 -1.67 -25.08 7.30
C GLU A 592 -1.00 -25.02 5.94
N VAL A 593 -1.70 -25.46 4.90
CA VAL A 593 -1.27 -25.21 3.51
C VAL A 593 -1.28 -23.71 3.27
N GLN A 594 -0.12 -23.16 2.95
CA GLN A 594 0.03 -21.74 2.62
C GLN A 594 -0.34 -21.50 1.16
N PHE A 595 0.22 -22.31 0.26
CA PHE A 595 -0.06 -22.31 -1.17
C PHE A 595 0.49 -23.60 -1.80
N GLY A 596 0.01 -23.94 -2.97
CA GLY A 596 0.48 -25.09 -3.74
C GLY A 596 0.12 -24.90 -5.21
N GLN A 597 0.99 -25.33 -6.11
CA GLN A 597 0.77 -25.13 -7.54
C GLN A 597 -0.06 -26.30 -8.09
N ARG A 598 -1.39 -26.15 -8.10
CA ARG A 598 -2.34 -27.29 -8.13
C ARG A 598 -2.68 -27.90 -9.48
N GLU A 599 -2.35 -27.26 -10.59
CA GLU A 599 -2.57 -27.87 -11.92
C GLU A 599 -1.54 -27.34 -12.91
N VAL A 600 -0.33 -27.95 -12.97
CA VAL A 600 0.66 -27.42 -13.92
C VAL A 600 1.43 -28.52 -14.62
N ILE A 601 1.01 -28.77 -15.87
CA ILE A 601 1.70 -29.59 -16.87
C ILE A 601 1.85 -31.06 -16.40
N HIS A 602 2.22 -32.00 -17.28
CA HIS A 602 2.88 -33.19 -16.76
C HIS A 602 4.11 -32.67 -16.02
N LEU A 603 4.21 -32.86 -14.70
CA LEU A 603 5.28 -32.28 -13.88
C LEU A 603 6.66 -32.42 -14.54
N GLN A 604 6.90 -33.54 -15.22
CA GLN A 604 8.11 -33.87 -15.97
C GLN A 604 8.47 -32.92 -17.12
N GLU A 605 7.51 -32.17 -17.68
CA GLU A 605 7.72 -31.27 -18.80
C GLU A 605 7.94 -29.83 -18.34
N ARG A 606 7.82 -29.52 -17.04
CA ARG A 606 8.08 -28.18 -16.50
C ARG A 606 9.50 -27.72 -16.86
N THR A 607 9.64 -26.43 -17.16
CA THR A 607 10.97 -25.83 -17.29
C THR A 607 11.56 -25.67 -15.89
N PRO A 608 12.75 -26.23 -15.60
CA PRO A 608 13.37 -26.06 -14.30
C PRO A 608 13.56 -24.57 -13.97
N VAL A 609 13.30 -24.20 -12.72
CA VAL A 609 13.74 -22.91 -12.17
C VAL A 609 14.94 -23.14 -11.28
N SER A 610 15.79 -22.11 -11.20
CA SER A 610 17.01 -22.17 -10.42
C SER A 610 16.75 -21.91 -8.93
N ALA A 611 15.74 -21.10 -8.61
CA ALA A 611 15.27 -20.90 -7.25
C ALA A 611 13.79 -20.48 -7.23
N THR A 612 13.11 -20.82 -6.13
CA THR A 612 11.85 -20.20 -5.75
C THR A 612 12.09 -19.17 -4.65
N LEU A 613 11.57 -17.97 -4.85
CA LEU A 613 11.53 -16.90 -3.88
C LEU A 613 10.09 -16.73 -3.41
N THR A 614 9.91 -16.49 -2.12
CA THR A 614 8.63 -16.02 -1.58
C THR A 614 8.86 -14.67 -0.92
N PHE A 615 7.87 -13.80 -0.98
CA PHE A 615 7.94 -12.49 -0.35
C PHE A 615 6.71 -12.23 0.50
N GLY A 616 6.90 -11.83 1.75
CA GLY A 616 5.84 -11.48 2.69
C GLY A 616 6.17 -10.18 3.44
N PRO A 617 5.46 -9.87 4.53
CA PRO A 617 5.63 -8.60 5.22
C PRO A 617 7.04 -8.47 5.85
N GLY A 618 7.94 -7.80 5.13
CA GLY A 618 9.26 -7.35 5.60
C GLY A 618 10.45 -8.25 5.23
N TYR A 619 10.21 -9.49 4.79
CA TYR A 619 11.26 -10.46 4.47
C TYR A 619 10.97 -11.25 3.20
N MET A 620 12.06 -11.72 2.58
CA MET A 620 12.06 -12.61 1.42
C MET A 620 12.65 -13.96 1.82
N GLN A 621 12.03 -15.05 1.41
CA GLN A 621 12.55 -16.41 1.60
C GLN A 621 13.05 -16.94 0.27
N MET A 622 14.16 -17.69 0.26
CA MET A 622 14.72 -18.34 -0.92
C MET A 622 14.86 -19.84 -0.70
N PHE A 623 14.47 -20.59 -1.71
CA PHE A 623 14.50 -22.05 -1.80
C PHE A 623 15.21 -22.41 -3.11
N ASP A 624 16.49 -22.79 -3.02
CA ASP A 624 17.40 -23.06 -4.15
C ASP A 624 17.86 -24.54 -4.18
N GLY A 625 17.28 -25.37 -3.31
CA GLY A 625 17.65 -26.76 -3.09
C GLY A 625 18.73 -26.97 -2.03
N SER A 626 19.29 -25.90 -1.44
CA SER A 626 20.29 -25.99 -0.36
C SER A 626 19.73 -25.73 1.04
N GLY A 627 18.44 -25.43 1.15
CA GLY A 627 17.75 -25.12 2.40
C GLY A 627 17.10 -23.75 2.34
N GLY A 628 16.07 -23.53 3.17
CA GLY A 628 15.34 -22.27 3.21
C GLY A 628 16.20 -21.18 3.84
N LYS A 629 16.32 -20.03 3.15
CA LYS A 629 17.06 -18.86 3.63
C LYS A 629 16.14 -17.66 3.73
N ILE A 630 16.26 -16.87 4.79
CA ILE A 630 15.45 -15.65 4.99
C ILE A 630 16.34 -14.41 4.86
N PHE A 631 15.82 -13.40 4.18
CA PHE A 631 16.49 -12.13 3.93
C PHE A 631 15.59 -10.97 4.32
N ASP A 632 16.07 -10.12 5.22
CA ASP A 632 15.41 -8.90 5.62
C ASP A 632 15.55 -7.83 4.54
N LEU A 633 14.42 -7.41 4.00
CA LEU A 633 14.35 -6.33 3.03
C LEU A 633 13.93 -5.01 3.69
N GLY A 634 13.23 -5.06 4.83
CA GLY A 634 12.65 -3.87 5.46
C GLY A 634 11.51 -3.29 4.62
N ASN A 635 11.23 -2.00 4.77
CA ASN A 635 10.25 -1.32 3.91
C ASN A 635 10.86 -1.00 2.52
N THR A 636 10.39 -1.69 1.48
CA THR A 636 10.83 -1.48 0.09
C THR A 636 10.01 -0.42 -0.66
N THR A 637 8.91 0.07 -0.08
CA THR A 637 8.01 1.05 -0.72
C THR A 637 8.74 2.32 -1.16
N PRO A 638 9.61 2.96 -0.34
CA PRO A 638 10.32 4.17 -0.76
C PRO A 638 11.23 3.94 -1.97
N LEU A 639 11.85 2.75 -2.07
CA LEU A 639 12.66 2.39 -3.22
C LEU A 639 11.80 2.23 -4.47
N THR A 640 10.65 1.56 -4.36
CA THR A 640 9.70 1.40 -5.47
C THR A 640 9.17 2.76 -5.96
N THR A 641 8.79 3.65 -5.03
CA THR A 641 8.35 5.02 -5.36
C THR A 641 9.44 5.82 -6.08
N PHE A 642 10.66 5.82 -5.54
CA PHE A 642 11.80 6.49 -6.16
C PHE A 642 12.09 5.95 -7.58
N LEU A 643 12.12 4.63 -7.75
CA LEU A 643 12.36 4.00 -9.06
C LEU A 643 11.29 4.41 -10.07
N ASN A 644 10.03 4.48 -9.65
CA ASN A 644 8.90 4.88 -10.48
C ASN A 644 8.97 6.35 -10.91
N GLU A 645 9.27 7.25 -9.98
CA GLU A 645 9.39 8.69 -10.26
C GLU A 645 10.57 8.99 -11.18
N GLN A 646 11.75 8.44 -10.88
CA GLN A 646 12.97 8.73 -11.65
C GLN A 646 12.90 8.18 -13.07
N LEU A 647 12.39 6.95 -13.26
CA LEU A 647 12.24 6.36 -14.59
C LEU A 647 11.33 7.22 -15.47
N PHE A 648 10.16 7.61 -14.95
CA PHE A 648 9.19 8.41 -15.69
C PHE A 648 9.71 9.82 -16.02
N LEU A 649 10.25 10.53 -15.03
CA LEU A 649 10.70 11.92 -15.20
C LEU A 649 11.85 12.02 -16.20
N LYS A 650 12.83 11.12 -16.12
CA LYS A 650 13.98 11.09 -17.03
C LYS A 650 13.55 10.64 -18.43
N GLU A 651 12.66 9.65 -18.54
CA GLU A 651 12.11 9.22 -19.82
C GLU A 651 11.32 10.36 -20.50
N ALA A 652 10.46 11.07 -19.78
CA ALA A 652 9.73 12.23 -20.29
C ALA A 652 10.66 13.37 -20.77
N SER A 653 11.76 13.60 -20.04
CA SER A 653 12.76 14.62 -20.40
C SER A 653 13.52 14.24 -21.67
N LEU A 654 13.95 12.97 -21.78
CA LEU A 654 14.64 12.44 -22.97
C LEU A 654 13.76 12.54 -24.22
N VAL A 655 12.50 12.12 -24.12
CA VAL A 655 11.49 12.25 -25.17
C VAL A 655 11.35 13.70 -25.64
N ARG A 656 11.21 14.65 -24.71
CA ARG A 656 11.07 16.08 -25.04
C ARG A 656 12.27 16.61 -25.81
N ARG A 657 13.50 16.29 -25.37
CA ARG A 657 14.73 16.74 -26.05
C ARG A 657 14.90 16.11 -27.43
N ARG A 658 14.67 14.80 -27.57
CA ARG A 658 14.75 14.11 -28.88
C ARG A 658 13.75 14.69 -29.88
N SER A 659 12.53 14.96 -29.41
CA SER A 659 11.51 15.65 -30.21
C SER A 659 11.96 17.04 -30.67
N GLN A 660 12.61 17.83 -29.80
CA GLN A 660 13.18 19.14 -30.17
C GLN A 660 14.33 19.03 -31.19
N GLN A 661 15.07 17.92 -31.19
CA GLN A 661 16.17 17.64 -32.12
C GLN A 661 15.70 17.01 -33.45
N GLY A 662 14.40 16.72 -33.59
CA GLY A 662 13.83 16.12 -34.79
C GLY A 662 14.19 14.63 -34.99
N VAL A 663 14.67 13.95 -33.95
CA VAL A 663 14.96 12.52 -33.97
C VAL A 663 13.66 11.75 -33.73
N GLN A 664 13.31 10.83 -34.63
CA GLN A 664 12.15 9.96 -34.45
C GLN A 664 12.46 8.84 -33.43
N GLU A 665 11.54 8.61 -32.49
CA GLU A 665 11.64 7.57 -31.48
C GLU A 665 11.54 6.18 -32.10
N GLY A 666 12.36 5.23 -31.64
CA GLY A 666 12.41 3.85 -32.14
C GLY A 666 13.33 3.61 -33.35
N GLU A 667 13.73 4.65 -34.09
CA GLU A 667 14.72 4.52 -35.18
C GLU A 667 16.16 4.75 -34.69
N ALA A 668 16.33 5.46 -33.57
CA ALA A 668 17.64 5.73 -32.99
C ALA A 668 18.01 4.69 -31.92
N LEU A 669 19.24 4.20 -31.97
CA LEU A 669 19.83 3.40 -30.89
C LEU A 669 19.84 4.20 -29.58
N LEU A 670 19.87 3.48 -28.45
CA LEU A 670 20.12 4.06 -27.14
C LEU A 670 21.39 4.91 -27.20
N ASP A 671 21.23 6.22 -27.01
CA ASP A 671 22.35 7.14 -26.89
C ASP A 671 22.99 6.96 -25.51
N VAL A 672 23.97 6.07 -25.44
CA VAL A 672 24.71 5.75 -24.22
C VAL A 672 25.67 6.85 -23.78
N ASP A 673 25.90 7.87 -24.61
CA ASP A 673 26.72 9.04 -24.31
C ASP A 673 25.86 10.25 -23.87
N ASP A 674 24.52 10.16 -23.94
CA ASP A 674 23.61 11.19 -23.41
C ASP A 674 23.79 11.30 -21.87
N PRO A 675 24.10 12.51 -21.33
CA PRO A 675 24.31 12.71 -19.90
C PRO A 675 23.16 12.24 -19.01
N ASP A 676 21.90 12.41 -19.42
CA ASP A 676 20.75 11.99 -18.63
C ASP A 676 20.55 10.47 -18.67
N VAL A 677 20.88 9.83 -19.79
CA VAL A 677 20.87 8.37 -19.90
C VAL A 677 21.93 7.78 -18.98
N ILE A 678 23.16 8.33 -19.01
CA ILE A 678 24.24 7.92 -18.11
C ILE A 678 23.85 8.13 -16.65
N GLU A 679 23.27 9.29 -16.32
CA GLU A 679 22.83 9.61 -14.96
C GLU A 679 21.73 8.67 -14.48
N LEU A 680 20.67 8.48 -15.27
CA LEU A 680 19.56 7.59 -14.91
C LEU A 680 20.05 6.16 -14.70
N PHE A 681 20.78 5.59 -15.67
CA PHE A 681 21.30 4.24 -15.53
C PHE A 681 22.30 4.10 -14.38
N GLY A 682 23.11 5.13 -14.14
CA GLY A 682 24.00 5.19 -13.00
C GLY A 682 23.25 5.16 -11.68
N ASN A 683 22.15 5.90 -11.57
CA ASN A 683 21.30 5.93 -10.39
C ASN A 683 20.55 4.59 -10.21
N LEU A 684 19.86 4.10 -11.24
CA LEU A 684 19.17 2.80 -11.21
C LEU A 684 20.12 1.66 -10.82
N ALA A 685 21.32 1.63 -11.40
CA ALA A 685 22.31 0.60 -11.10
C ALA A 685 22.88 0.74 -9.69
N ARG A 686 23.03 1.95 -9.13
CA ARG A 686 23.45 2.14 -7.73
C ARG A 686 22.38 1.67 -6.74
N HIS A 687 21.12 2.02 -6.96
CA HIS A 687 20.02 1.57 -6.11
C HIS A 687 19.84 0.05 -6.20
N GLY A 688 19.87 -0.50 -7.42
CA GLY A 688 19.86 -1.95 -7.65
C GLY A 688 21.06 -2.67 -7.02
N ALA A 689 22.25 -2.08 -7.07
CA ALA A 689 23.45 -2.62 -6.43
C ALA A 689 23.38 -2.53 -4.91
N ALA A 690 22.80 -1.48 -4.35
CA ALA A 690 22.58 -1.34 -2.91
C ALA A 690 21.62 -2.43 -2.41
N LEU A 691 20.53 -2.69 -3.13
CA LEU A 691 19.62 -3.80 -2.84
C LEU A 691 20.35 -5.15 -2.91
N TYR A 692 21.12 -5.38 -3.99
CA TYR A 692 21.91 -6.61 -4.13
C TYR A 692 22.95 -6.77 -3.01
N GLN A 693 23.65 -5.71 -2.62
CA GLN A 693 24.64 -5.73 -1.55
C GLN A 693 24.01 -5.98 -0.18
N LYS A 694 22.84 -5.40 0.10
CA LYS A 694 22.08 -5.66 1.33
C LYS A 694 21.71 -7.15 1.44
N LEU A 695 21.28 -7.75 0.33
CA LEU A 695 21.01 -9.19 0.27
C LEU A 695 22.31 -10.01 0.44
N ARG A 696 23.37 -9.65 -0.29
CA ARG A 696 24.69 -10.33 -0.21
C ARG A 696 25.27 -10.31 1.21
N GLY A 697 25.10 -9.20 1.94
CA GLY A 697 25.55 -9.07 3.33
C GLY A 697 24.87 -10.07 4.29
N GLN A 698 23.71 -10.60 3.90
CA GLN A 698 22.95 -11.61 4.62
C GLN A 698 23.18 -13.04 4.09
N GLY A 699 24.19 -13.23 3.21
CA GLY A 699 24.53 -14.53 2.64
C GLY A 699 23.75 -14.90 1.37
N PHE A 700 23.07 -13.94 0.73
CA PHE A 700 22.36 -14.18 -0.52
C PHE A 700 23.30 -14.62 -1.66
N SER A 701 22.85 -15.55 -2.50
CA SER A 701 23.55 -16.00 -3.70
C SER A 701 22.72 -15.72 -4.95
N ASP A 702 23.36 -15.65 -6.13
CA ASP A 702 22.63 -15.49 -7.38
C ASP A 702 21.62 -16.65 -7.53
N PRO A 703 20.30 -16.37 -7.64
CA PRO A 703 19.25 -17.38 -7.74
C PRO A 703 19.15 -18.03 -9.13
N GLY A 704 20.09 -17.76 -10.04
CA GLY A 704 20.13 -18.34 -11.39
C GLY A 704 19.24 -17.64 -12.42
N ASP A 705 19.17 -18.15 -13.64
CA ASP A 705 18.63 -17.41 -14.79
C ASP A 705 17.09 -17.38 -14.87
N ARG A 706 16.42 -18.31 -14.18
CA ARG A 706 14.97 -18.44 -14.15
C ARG A 706 14.50 -18.57 -12.70
N ILE A 707 13.67 -17.64 -12.28
CA ILE A 707 13.24 -17.45 -10.89
C ILE A 707 11.72 -17.57 -10.85
N GLN A 708 11.20 -18.37 -9.91
CA GLN A 708 9.80 -18.31 -9.52
C GLN A 708 9.67 -17.41 -8.30
N LEU A 709 8.88 -16.34 -8.38
CA LEU A 709 8.59 -15.45 -7.26
C LEU A 709 7.12 -15.55 -6.88
N ILE A 710 6.88 -15.80 -5.60
CA ILE A 710 5.54 -15.92 -5.01
C ILE A 710 5.35 -14.76 -4.02
N ASN A 711 4.46 -13.83 -4.36
CA ASN A 711 4.04 -12.77 -3.46
C ASN A 711 2.99 -13.34 -2.49
N LYS A 712 3.28 -13.30 -1.18
CA LYS A 712 2.33 -13.62 -0.11
C LYS A 712 1.48 -12.42 0.31
N ASP A 713 1.90 -11.21 -0.07
CA ASP A 713 1.23 -9.94 0.19
C ASP A 713 0.99 -9.22 -1.14
N GLU A 714 -0.26 -9.19 -1.59
CA GLU A 714 -0.67 -8.62 -2.88
C GLU A 714 -0.51 -7.10 -2.93
N SER A 715 -0.45 -6.43 -1.77
CA SER A 715 -0.27 -4.99 -1.67
C SER A 715 1.21 -4.56 -1.80
N ARG A 716 2.16 -5.50 -1.70
CA ARG A 716 3.60 -5.18 -1.68
C ARG A 716 4.36 -5.83 -2.82
N HIS A 717 5.05 -4.99 -3.58
CA HIS A 717 5.88 -5.41 -4.69
C HIS A 717 7.39 -5.34 -4.34
N VAL A 718 8.12 -6.44 -4.50
CA VAL A 718 9.60 -6.41 -4.49
C VAL A 718 10.12 -6.16 -5.90
N PRO A 719 10.88 -5.08 -6.15
CA PRO A 719 11.38 -4.73 -7.47
C PRO A 719 12.60 -5.59 -7.91
N LEU A 720 12.44 -6.92 -7.99
CA LEU A 720 13.54 -7.82 -8.40
C LEU A 720 14.06 -7.51 -9.81
N GLU A 721 13.23 -6.94 -10.67
CA GLU A 721 13.56 -6.44 -12.02
C GLU A 721 14.73 -5.44 -11.99
N PHE A 722 14.79 -4.63 -10.94
CA PHE A 722 15.76 -3.55 -10.76
C PHE A 722 17.02 -3.99 -10.00
N VAL A 723 17.09 -5.23 -9.51
CA VAL A 723 18.31 -5.77 -8.90
C VAL A 723 19.44 -5.67 -9.93
N TYR A 724 20.55 -5.07 -9.49
CA TYR A 724 21.74 -4.87 -10.30
C TYR A 724 22.94 -5.55 -9.63
N ASP A 725 23.43 -6.63 -10.23
CA ASP A 725 24.44 -7.49 -9.59
C ASP A 725 25.86 -7.33 -10.12
N ARG A 726 26.12 -6.29 -10.91
CA ARG A 726 27.49 -5.85 -11.22
C ARG A 726 28.00 -4.90 -10.13
N GLY A 727 29.27 -4.51 -10.21
CA GLY A 727 29.86 -3.66 -9.18
C GLY A 727 29.17 -2.30 -9.06
N PHE A 728 29.21 -1.70 -7.87
CA PHE A 728 28.56 -0.41 -7.58
C PHE A 728 29.12 0.70 -8.50
N PRO A 729 28.32 1.32 -9.39
CA PRO A 729 28.85 2.26 -10.38
C PRO A 729 29.36 3.56 -9.75
N ARG A 730 30.56 4.00 -10.15
CA ARG A 730 31.08 5.33 -9.78
C ARG A 730 30.22 6.45 -10.39
N LYS A 731 30.35 7.66 -9.83
CA LYS A 731 29.75 8.86 -10.43
C LYS A 731 30.38 9.11 -11.81
N GLY A 732 29.55 9.18 -12.85
CA GLY A 732 29.99 9.30 -14.24
C GLY A 732 30.46 7.99 -14.90
N ALA A 733 30.18 6.83 -14.31
CA ALA A 733 30.42 5.54 -14.95
C ALA A 733 29.72 5.47 -16.32
N ARG A 734 30.41 4.98 -17.35
CA ARG A 734 29.89 4.91 -18.72
C ARG A 734 29.34 3.52 -19.02
N PHE A 735 28.58 3.37 -20.10
CA PHE A 735 28.17 2.03 -20.55
C PHE A 735 29.39 1.16 -20.91
N CYS A 736 29.29 -0.15 -20.67
CA CYS A 736 30.33 -1.08 -21.09
C CYS A 736 30.45 -1.11 -22.62
N SER A 737 31.64 -1.33 -23.16
CA SER A 737 31.86 -1.33 -24.62
C SER A 737 31.05 -2.39 -25.37
N GLY A 738 30.63 -3.46 -24.68
CA GLY A 738 29.80 -4.54 -25.24
C GLY A 738 28.30 -4.37 -25.02
N TRP A 739 27.81 -3.19 -24.61
CA TRP A 739 26.40 -2.99 -24.26
C TRP A 739 25.45 -3.36 -25.40
N HIS A 740 25.77 -2.96 -26.63
CA HIS A 740 24.89 -3.16 -27.79
C HIS A 740 24.80 -4.64 -28.17
N GLU A 741 25.95 -5.33 -28.27
CA GLU A 741 25.99 -6.77 -28.51
C GLU A 741 25.27 -7.56 -27.41
N ALA A 742 25.41 -7.11 -26.16
CA ALA A 742 24.74 -7.73 -25.02
C ALA A 742 23.21 -7.59 -25.05
N LEU A 743 22.68 -6.50 -25.62
CA LEU A 743 21.24 -6.32 -25.82
C LEU A 743 20.74 -6.97 -27.11
N ALA A 744 21.53 -6.98 -28.18
CA ALA A 744 21.14 -7.60 -29.45
C ALA A 744 21.14 -9.15 -29.38
N GLY A 745 21.93 -9.73 -28.47
CA GLY A 745 22.04 -11.18 -28.31
C GLY A 745 21.06 -11.78 -27.30
N ASP A 746 20.88 -13.10 -27.38
CA ASP A 746 20.07 -13.90 -26.43
C ASP A 746 20.90 -14.46 -25.25
N GLY A 747 22.21 -14.22 -25.22
CA GLY A 747 23.11 -14.75 -24.18
C GLY A 747 22.87 -14.15 -22.79
N CYS A 748 23.18 -14.90 -21.73
CA CYS A 748 23.07 -14.44 -20.34
C CYS A 748 24.30 -13.62 -19.89
N ARG A 749 25.34 -13.53 -20.73
CA ARG A 749 26.66 -13.00 -20.39
C ARG A 749 27.01 -11.86 -21.33
N CYS A 750 27.64 -10.82 -20.79
CA CYS A 750 28.18 -9.74 -21.60
C CYS A 750 29.63 -10.09 -21.96
N PRO A 751 29.97 -10.23 -23.26
CA PRO A 751 31.32 -10.64 -23.68
C PRO A 751 32.41 -9.69 -23.15
N SER A 752 32.12 -8.39 -23.12
CA SER A 752 33.06 -7.35 -22.66
C SER A 752 33.27 -7.39 -21.14
N CYS A 753 32.19 -7.50 -20.35
CA CYS A 753 32.29 -7.54 -18.89
C CYS A 753 32.91 -8.85 -18.39
N ASP A 754 32.60 -9.98 -19.04
CA ASP A 754 33.14 -11.29 -18.68
C ASP A 754 34.65 -11.37 -19.00
N ALA A 755 35.09 -10.80 -20.13
CA ALA A 755 36.51 -10.70 -20.47
C ALA A 755 37.31 -9.80 -19.50
N ALA A 756 36.66 -8.77 -18.93
CA ALA A 756 37.26 -7.89 -17.94
C ALA A 756 37.39 -8.52 -16.53
N GLY A 757 36.93 -9.76 -16.33
CA GLY A 757 36.99 -10.43 -15.04
C GLY A 757 36.09 -9.79 -13.97
N ALA A 758 35.05 -9.05 -14.39
CA ALA A 758 34.14 -8.39 -13.47
C ALA A 758 33.36 -9.45 -12.66
N SER A 759 33.73 -9.61 -11.39
CA SER A 759 33.02 -10.50 -10.47
C SER A 759 31.67 -9.89 -10.09
N PRO A 760 30.58 -10.68 -10.00
CA PRO A 760 29.32 -10.21 -9.43
C PRO A 760 29.54 -9.59 -8.04
N GLY A 761 28.91 -8.44 -7.78
CA GLY A 761 29.00 -7.77 -6.48
C GLY A 761 30.34 -7.10 -6.12
N GLY A 762 31.16 -6.71 -7.10
CA GLY A 762 32.37 -5.91 -6.85
C GLY A 762 32.11 -4.55 -6.16
N SER A 763 33.11 -4.01 -5.44
CA SER A 763 32.95 -2.78 -4.63
C SER A 763 32.73 -1.52 -5.45
N TRP A 764 33.42 -1.36 -6.58
CA TRP A 764 33.27 -0.23 -7.50
C TRP A 764 33.37 -0.68 -8.95
N SER A 765 32.55 -0.09 -9.83
CA SER A 765 32.61 -0.29 -11.28
C SER A 765 32.77 1.04 -12.00
N GLU A 766 33.67 1.08 -13.00
CA GLU A 766 33.80 2.19 -13.95
C GLU A 766 32.77 2.11 -15.08
N THR A 767 32.10 0.96 -15.22
CA THR A 767 31.14 0.72 -16.29
C THR A 767 29.77 0.26 -15.81
N ILE A 768 28.75 0.63 -16.57
CA ILE A 768 27.36 0.19 -16.41
C ILE A 768 27.07 -0.83 -17.51
N CYS A 769 26.64 -2.03 -17.14
CA CYS A 769 26.27 -3.06 -18.09
C CYS A 769 24.76 -3.31 -18.02
N PRO A 770 24.00 -3.18 -19.13
CA PRO A 770 22.57 -3.45 -19.12
C PRO A 770 22.19 -4.85 -18.63
N LEU A 771 23.02 -5.87 -18.89
CA LEU A 771 22.83 -7.24 -18.38
C LEU A 771 23.10 -7.40 -16.87
N GLY A 772 23.47 -6.32 -16.18
CA GLY A 772 23.49 -6.29 -14.71
C GLY A 772 22.08 -6.25 -14.12
N PHE A 773 21.11 -5.65 -14.82
CA PHE A 773 19.71 -5.64 -14.39
C PHE A 773 19.07 -6.99 -14.63
N TRP A 774 18.41 -7.53 -13.61
CA TRP A 774 17.75 -8.82 -13.70
C TRP A 774 16.58 -8.82 -14.68
N ALA A 775 15.85 -7.71 -14.83
CA ALA A 775 14.81 -7.58 -15.86
C ALA A 775 15.31 -7.87 -17.29
N ILE A 776 16.59 -7.57 -17.55
CA ILE A 776 17.21 -7.72 -18.87
C ILE A 776 17.89 -9.09 -19.01
N ARG A 777 18.46 -9.63 -17.92
CA ARG A 777 19.20 -10.91 -17.95
C ARG A 777 18.33 -12.13 -17.70
N LYS A 778 17.44 -12.07 -16.72
CA LYS A 778 16.73 -13.22 -16.14
C LYS A 778 15.29 -13.29 -16.59
N VAL A 779 14.70 -14.46 -16.45
CA VAL A 779 13.25 -14.67 -16.53
C VAL A 779 12.71 -14.76 -15.10
N ILE A 780 11.79 -13.86 -14.76
CA ILE A 780 11.16 -13.78 -13.45
C ILE A 780 9.68 -14.10 -13.66
N GLU A 781 9.24 -15.22 -13.10
CA GLU A 781 7.83 -15.64 -13.08
C GLU A 781 7.20 -15.14 -11.79
N ARG A 782 6.05 -14.46 -11.88
CA ARG A 782 5.40 -13.90 -10.70
C ARG A 782 4.01 -14.49 -10.51
N PHE A 783 3.77 -14.88 -9.27
CA PHE A 783 2.49 -15.41 -8.81
C PHE A 783 2.13 -14.76 -7.49
N ASP A 784 0.85 -14.51 -7.28
CA ASP A 784 0.32 -14.21 -5.96
C ASP A 784 -0.12 -15.52 -5.31
N SER A 785 0.13 -15.68 -4.00
CA SER A 785 -0.08 -16.96 -3.32
C SER A 785 -1.55 -17.41 -3.35
N ALA A 786 -2.50 -16.48 -3.32
CA ALA A 786 -3.92 -16.75 -3.47
C ALA A 786 -4.25 -17.39 -4.84
N HIS A 787 -3.48 -17.04 -5.87
CA HIS A 787 -3.73 -17.39 -7.27
C HIS A 787 -2.89 -18.57 -7.76
N MET A 788 -2.13 -19.23 -6.88
CA MET A 788 -1.37 -20.45 -7.20
C MET A 788 -2.25 -21.68 -7.45
N GLN A 789 -3.56 -21.58 -7.24
CA GLN A 789 -4.54 -22.64 -7.43
C GLN A 789 -5.53 -22.36 -8.58
N ASP A 790 -5.30 -21.31 -9.38
CA ASP A 790 -6.21 -20.85 -10.43
C ASP A 790 -6.11 -21.69 -11.73
N LEU A 791 -7.24 -21.79 -12.45
CA LEU A 791 -7.41 -22.41 -13.77
C LEU A 791 -6.56 -21.72 -14.86
N SER A 792 -6.08 -20.52 -14.58
CA SER A 792 -5.22 -19.74 -15.46
C SER A 792 -3.76 -20.22 -15.56
N LEU A 793 -3.43 -21.32 -14.87
CA LEU A 793 -2.15 -22.01 -14.96
C LEU A 793 -2.14 -23.08 -16.07
N PRO A 794 -1.03 -23.27 -16.79
CA PRO A 794 -0.97 -24.21 -17.90
C PRO A 794 -1.06 -25.67 -17.41
N ALA A 795 -2.07 -26.44 -17.83
CA ALA A 795 -2.14 -27.88 -17.54
C ALA A 795 -1.55 -28.74 -18.68
N TRP A 796 -1.41 -30.06 -18.48
CA TRP A 796 -0.77 -30.96 -19.45
C TRP A 796 -1.43 -31.02 -20.83
N ARG A 797 -2.76 -30.81 -20.93
CA ARG A 797 -3.48 -30.65 -22.22
C ARG A 797 -3.57 -29.20 -22.70
N ARG A 798 -3.12 -28.27 -21.87
CA ARG A 798 -3.42 -26.84 -21.88
C ARG A 798 -2.11 -26.03 -21.75
N ARG A 799 -0.98 -26.49 -22.32
CA ARG A 799 0.30 -25.75 -22.25
C ARG A 799 0.52 -24.87 -23.47
N ASP A 800 -0.04 -25.27 -24.60
CA ASP A 800 0.00 -24.50 -25.82
C ASP A 800 -1.11 -23.45 -25.75
N LEU A 801 -0.71 -22.18 -25.78
CA LEU A 801 -1.66 -21.10 -25.98
C LEU A 801 -2.36 -21.29 -27.33
N ARG A 802 -3.61 -20.82 -27.41
CA ARG A 802 -4.35 -20.83 -28.67
C ARG A 802 -3.56 -20.07 -29.74
N PRO A 803 -3.54 -20.55 -31.01
CA PRO A 803 -2.93 -19.83 -32.12
C PRO A 803 -3.34 -18.36 -32.12
N LEU A 804 -2.38 -17.44 -32.25
CA LEU A 804 -2.64 -16.00 -32.25
C LEU A 804 -3.22 -15.55 -33.60
N ASP A 805 -4.38 -16.11 -33.97
CA ASP A 805 -5.07 -15.86 -35.24
C ASP A 805 -6.06 -14.70 -35.16
N ALA A 806 -6.51 -14.35 -33.96
CA ALA A 806 -7.35 -13.20 -33.67
C ALA A 806 -6.78 -12.37 -32.51
N ALA A 807 -7.01 -11.06 -32.55
CA ALA A 807 -6.64 -10.13 -31.49
C ALA A 807 -7.72 -9.07 -31.31
N LEU A 808 -7.95 -8.63 -30.08
CA LEU A 808 -8.75 -7.45 -29.78
C LEU A 808 -7.85 -6.37 -29.20
N CYS A 809 -7.93 -5.17 -29.77
CA CYS A 809 -7.14 -4.04 -29.34
C CYS A 809 -8.03 -2.84 -29.03
N ALA A 810 -7.73 -2.13 -27.95
CA ALA A 810 -8.29 -0.83 -27.64
C ALA A 810 -7.20 0.12 -27.13
N SER A 811 -7.45 1.42 -27.28
CA SER A 811 -6.50 2.46 -26.89
C SER A 811 -7.24 3.69 -26.39
N THR A 812 -6.70 4.32 -25.35
CA THR A 812 -7.03 5.71 -25.00
C THR A 812 -6.57 6.68 -26.11
N ASP A 813 -7.19 7.85 -26.21
CA ASP A 813 -6.76 8.96 -27.06
C ASP A 813 -5.52 9.71 -26.54
N ARG A 814 -5.09 9.43 -25.31
CA ARG A 814 -3.81 9.89 -24.77
C ARG A 814 -2.60 9.25 -25.49
N VAL A 815 -2.80 8.10 -26.15
CA VAL A 815 -1.80 7.52 -27.06
C VAL A 815 -1.84 8.29 -28.39
N PRO A 816 -0.71 8.81 -28.89
CA PRO A 816 -0.69 9.59 -30.12
C PRO A 816 -1.27 8.84 -31.32
N GLU A 817 -1.98 9.54 -32.21
CA GLU A 817 -2.67 8.93 -33.35
C GLU A 817 -1.74 8.16 -34.29
N LYS A 818 -0.50 8.63 -34.46
CA LYS A 818 0.53 7.93 -35.22
C LYS A 818 0.76 6.53 -34.66
N GLU A 819 0.94 6.40 -33.35
CA GLU A 819 1.25 5.10 -32.74
C GLU A 819 0.04 4.17 -32.71
N ARG A 820 -1.17 4.74 -32.57
CA ARG A 820 -2.41 3.97 -32.78
C ARG A 820 -2.52 3.45 -34.21
N THR A 821 -2.11 4.24 -35.20
CA THR A 821 -2.12 3.87 -36.62
C THR A 821 -1.08 2.80 -36.94
N ASP A 822 0.13 2.94 -36.40
CA ASP A 822 1.22 1.97 -36.58
C ASP A 822 0.86 0.63 -35.93
N LEU A 823 0.25 0.63 -34.75
CA LEU A 823 -0.26 -0.60 -34.13
C LEU A 823 -1.38 -1.24 -34.93
N ARG A 824 -2.34 -0.45 -35.45
CA ARG A 824 -3.39 -0.96 -36.35
C ARG A 824 -2.80 -1.65 -37.59
N LYS A 825 -1.74 -1.07 -38.17
CA LYS A 825 -1.01 -1.64 -39.30
C LYS A 825 -0.30 -2.94 -38.91
N ALA A 826 0.45 -2.94 -37.81
CA ALA A 826 1.16 -4.13 -37.33
C ALA A 826 0.20 -5.30 -37.02
N LEU A 827 -0.97 -5.01 -36.44
CA LEU A 827 -2.04 -5.98 -36.21
C LEU A 827 -2.57 -6.57 -37.51
N ALA A 828 -2.84 -5.74 -38.52
CA ALA A 828 -3.31 -6.21 -39.83
C ALA A 828 -2.26 -7.06 -40.58
N GLU A 829 -0.97 -6.82 -40.34
CA GLU A 829 0.12 -7.58 -40.95
C GLU A 829 0.41 -8.92 -40.24
N SER A 830 0.23 -8.95 -38.91
CA SER A 830 0.66 -10.08 -38.07
C SER A 830 -0.46 -11.06 -37.74
N ILE A 831 -1.70 -10.57 -37.61
CA ILE A 831 -2.87 -11.32 -37.13
C ILE A 831 -3.92 -11.45 -38.24
N ALA A 832 -4.53 -12.63 -38.36
CA ALA A 832 -5.50 -12.91 -39.43
C ALA A 832 -6.86 -12.20 -39.21
N ALA A 833 -7.31 -12.09 -37.96
CA ALA A 833 -8.59 -11.49 -37.58
C ALA A 833 -8.44 -10.43 -36.47
N PRO A 834 -7.77 -9.29 -36.73
CA PRO A 834 -7.67 -8.21 -35.77
C PRO A 834 -9.01 -7.48 -35.63
N THR A 835 -9.38 -7.11 -34.40
CA THR A 835 -10.53 -6.27 -34.08
C THR A 835 -10.05 -5.07 -33.26
N ILE A 836 -10.47 -3.87 -33.63
CA ILE A 836 -10.18 -2.64 -32.87
C ILE A 836 -11.50 -2.16 -32.27
N ALA A 837 -11.56 -2.04 -30.95
CA ALA A 837 -12.69 -1.45 -30.25
C ALA A 837 -12.43 0.04 -29.98
N ALA A 838 -13.42 0.88 -30.24
CA ALA A 838 -13.33 2.31 -29.99
C ALA A 838 -13.60 2.69 -28.52
N ASP A 839 -14.26 1.81 -27.76
CA ASP A 839 -14.69 2.03 -26.37
C ASP A 839 -15.00 0.70 -25.67
N TRP A 840 -15.43 0.76 -24.40
CA TRP A 840 -15.73 -0.44 -23.62
C TRP A 840 -16.97 -1.22 -24.10
N ASP A 841 -17.95 -0.56 -24.72
CA ASP A 841 -19.15 -1.24 -25.23
C ASP A 841 -18.84 -2.03 -26.51
N GLU A 842 -17.97 -1.50 -27.37
CA GLU A 842 -17.41 -2.23 -28.50
C GLU A 842 -16.48 -3.36 -28.05
N TRP A 843 -15.69 -3.14 -26.99
CA TRP A 843 -14.83 -4.14 -26.39
C TRP A 843 -15.62 -5.36 -25.90
N GLU A 844 -16.65 -5.14 -25.08
CA GLU A 844 -17.53 -6.20 -24.58
C GLU A 844 -18.19 -6.97 -25.72
N ARG A 845 -18.76 -6.26 -26.70
CA ARG A 845 -19.41 -6.91 -27.85
C ARG A 845 -18.43 -7.75 -28.67
N ALA A 846 -17.20 -7.27 -28.86
CA ALA A 846 -16.19 -8.00 -29.62
C ALA A 846 -15.71 -9.26 -28.87
N LEU A 847 -15.51 -9.17 -27.56
CA LEU A 847 -15.15 -10.31 -26.71
C LEU A 847 -16.25 -11.36 -26.66
N ALA A 848 -17.50 -10.96 -26.43
CA ALA A 848 -18.64 -11.85 -26.38
C ALA A 848 -18.87 -12.58 -27.71
N ALA A 849 -18.54 -11.94 -28.84
CA ALA A 849 -18.72 -12.52 -30.16
C ALA A 849 -17.60 -13.49 -30.59
N LYS A 850 -16.34 -13.23 -30.21
CA LYS A 850 -15.17 -13.92 -30.80
C LYS A 850 -14.18 -14.51 -29.79
N SER A 851 -14.14 -14.00 -28.56
CA SER A 851 -13.20 -14.41 -27.50
C SER A 851 -11.74 -14.63 -27.97
N PRO A 852 -11.10 -13.61 -28.58
CA PRO A 852 -9.77 -13.72 -29.15
C PRO A 852 -8.70 -14.13 -28.13
N PRO A 853 -7.63 -14.82 -28.57
CA PRO A 853 -6.54 -15.29 -27.70
C PRO A 853 -5.54 -14.21 -27.29
N LEU A 854 -5.55 -13.04 -27.95
CA LEU A 854 -4.71 -11.89 -27.60
C LEU A 854 -5.55 -10.65 -27.37
N LEU A 855 -5.43 -10.06 -26.19
CA LEU A 855 -6.04 -8.79 -25.81
C LEU A 855 -4.96 -7.73 -25.61
N ILE A 856 -5.10 -6.59 -26.26
CA ILE A 856 -4.16 -5.46 -26.19
C ILE A 856 -4.91 -4.23 -25.71
N LEU A 857 -4.63 -3.79 -24.49
CA LEU A 857 -5.18 -2.55 -23.93
C LEU A 857 -4.05 -1.54 -23.77
N LEU A 858 -4.07 -0.49 -24.58
CA LEU A 858 -3.31 0.72 -24.32
C LEU A 858 -4.19 1.66 -23.48
N ALA A 859 -4.34 1.35 -22.20
CA ALA A 859 -5.27 2.05 -21.31
C ALA A 859 -4.59 3.21 -20.58
N HIS A 860 -5.33 4.27 -20.31
CA HIS A 860 -4.96 5.21 -19.25
C HIS A 860 -5.44 4.64 -17.91
N HIS A 861 -4.59 4.71 -16.90
CA HIS A 861 -4.93 4.31 -15.52
C HIS A 861 -4.76 5.55 -14.66
N ASP A 862 -5.82 5.92 -13.95
CA ASP A 862 -5.84 7.02 -13.00
C ASP A 862 -6.78 6.72 -11.85
N LEU A 863 -6.77 7.63 -10.89
CA LEU A 863 -7.73 7.68 -9.79
C LEU A 863 -8.78 8.75 -10.07
N ASP A 864 -10.04 8.41 -9.87
CA ASP A 864 -11.12 9.39 -9.74
C ASP A 864 -11.78 9.20 -8.37
N ALA A 865 -11.82 10.26 -7.56
CA ALA A 865 -12.26 10.22 -6.16
C ALA A 865 -11.66 9.07 -5.32
N GLY A 866 -10.40 8.69 -5.59
CA GLY A 866 -9.71 7.58 -4.91
C GLY A 866 -10.03 6.18 -5.45
N LEU A 867 -10.87 6.06 -6.49
CA LEU A 867 -11.17 4.81 -7.18
C LEU A 867 -10.32 4.65 -8.45
N ASP A 868 -9.68 3.50 -8.57
CA ASP A 868 -8.96 3.10 -9.79
C ASP A 868 -9.95 2.96 -10.97
N TYR A 869 -9.60 3.57 -12.11
CA TYR A 869 -10.29 3.34 -13.37
C TYR A 869 -9.34 3.11 -14.54
N LEU A 870 -9.80 2.31 -15.50
CA LEU A 870 -9.17 2.16 -16.81
C LEU A 870 -9.95 2.94 -17.87
N GLU A 871 -9.25 3.82 -18.57
CA GLU A 871 -9.78 4.61 -19.68
C GLU A 871 -9.28 4.10 -21.04
N ILE A 872 -10.23 3.85 -21.95
CA ILE A 872 -10.02 3.62 -23.39
C ILE A 872 -10.98 4.50 -24.20
N GLY A 873 -10.67 4.73 -25.47
CA GLY A 873 -11.52 5.49 -26.39
C GLY A 873 -11.24 7.00 -26.43
N ASP A 874 -12.07 7.71 -27.20
CA ASP A 874 -11.93 9.14 -27.50
C ASP A 874 -12.55 10.02 -26.44
N LYS A 875 -11.84 11.04 -25.94
CA LYS A 875 -12.33 11.94 -24.88
C LYS A 875 -13.68 12.61 -25.13
N ALA A 876 -14.15 12.67 -26.38
CA ALA A 876 -15.47 13.19 -26.72
C ALA A 876 -16.63 12.23 -26.37
N LEU A 877 -16.34 10.96 -26.08
CA LEU A 877 -17.32 9.98 -25.63
C LEU A 877 -17.72 10.22 -24.17
N ASP A 878 -18.94 9.81 -23.82
CA ASP A 878 -19.42 9.85 -22.44
C ASP A 878 -18.56 8.98 -21.53
N GLU A 879 -18.47 9.36 -20.25
CA GLU A 879 -17.62 8.70 -19.25
C GLU A 879 -17.89 7.19 -19.15
N HIS A 880 -19.16 6.79 -19.05
CA HIS A 880 -19.58 5.39 -18.97
C HIS A 880 -19.18 4.52 -20.17
N ARG A 881 -18.78 5.11 -21.31
CA ARG A 881 -18.28 4.36 -22.47
C ARG A 881 -16.76 4.24 -22.46
N ARG A 882 -16.07 5.21 -21.86
CA ARG A 882 -14.62 5.28 -21.82
C ARG A 882 -13.99 4.70 -20.57
N TRP A 883 -14.65 4.84 -19.43
CA TRP A 883 -14.11 4.49 -18.13
C TRP A 883 -14.73 3.18 -17.65
N ARG A 884 -13.88 2.33 -17.09
CA ARG A 884 -14.29 1.18 -16.28
C ARG A 884 -13.55 1.26 -14.97
N TYR A 885 -14.31 1.51 -13.92
CA TYR A 885 -13.81 1.48 -12.56
C TYR A 885 -13.51 0.04 -12.16
N ARG A 886 -12.59 -0.14 -11.23
CA ARG A 886 -12.15 -1.46 -10.78
C ARG A 886 -13.28 -2.43 -10.43
N PRO A 887 -14.37 -2.06 -9.71
CA PRO A 887 -15.49 -2.97 -9.44
C PRO A 887 -16.28 -3.40 -10.68
N GLN A 888 -16.16 -2.68 -11.78
CA GLN A 888 -16.80 -3.01 -13.06
C GLN A 888 -15.91 -3.91 -13.92
N LEU A 889 -14.63 -4.05 -13.58
CA LEU A 889 -13.75 -5.00 -14.23
C LEU A 889 -14.13 -6.42 -13.76
N ASN A 890 -14.49 -7.28 -14.70
CA ASN A 890 -14.94 -8.64 -14.42
C ASN A 890 -14.63 -9.58 -15.60
N GLU A 891 -14.95 -10.86 -15.42
CA GLU A 891 -14.77 -11.92 -16.42
C GLU A 891 -15.34 -11.58 -17.80
N ALA A 892 -16.45 -10.84 -17.87
CA ALA A 892 -17.06 -10.48 -19.15
C ALA A 892 -16.17 -9.57 -20.00
N LEU A 893 -15.27 -8.82 -19.37
CA LEU A 893 -14.31 -7.93 -20.03
C LEU A 893 -12.99 -8.61 -20.41
N ILE A 894 -12.77 -9.87 -20.03
CA ILE A 894 -11.51 -10.58 -20.25
C ILE A 894 -11.74 -11.95 -20.91
N ASN A 895 -12.53 -12.82 -20.28
CA ASN A 895 -12.78 -14.18 -20.75
C ASN A 895 -14.25 -14.60 -20.51
N PRO A 896 -15.25 -13.93 -21.15
CA PRO A 896 -16.67 -14.19 -20.93
C PRO A 896 -17.10 -15.64 -21.24
N ALA A 897 -16.37 -16.31 -22.12
CA ALA A 897 -16.66 -17.67 -22.54
C ALA A 897 -15.96 -18.74 -21.70
N ALA A 898 -15.23 -18.33 -20.64
CA ALA A 898 -14.41 -19.20 -19.79
C ALA A 898 -13.54 -20.17 -20.62
N ILE A 899 -12.93 -19.65 -21.68
CA ILE A 899 -12.10 -20.45 -22.58
C ILE A 899 -10.80 -20.79 -21.88
N GLU A 900 -10.40 -22.04 -22.00
CA GLU A 900 -9.12 -22.54 -21.50
C GLU A 900 -8.29 -23.14 -22.63
N PRO A 901 -7.01 -22.73 -22.80
CA PRO A 901 -6.35 -21.60 -22.15
C PRO A 901 -7.01 -20.25 -22.44
N GLY A 902 -7.05 -19.38 -21.42
CA GLY A 902 -7.51 -18.00 -21.53
C GLY A 902 -6.61 -17.13 -22.40
N PRO A 903 -6.97 -15.87 -22.64
CA PRO A 903 -6.19 -14.97 -23.47
C PRO A 903 -4.86 -14.54 -22.83
N ILE A 904 -3.91 -14.13 -23.66
CA ILE A 904 -2.80 -13.27 -23.24
C ILE A 904 -3.34 -11.83 -23.19
N VAL A 905 -3.09 -11.10 -22.10
CA VAL A 905 -3.48 -9.71 -21.96
C VAL A 905 -2.25 -8.81 -21.87
N LEU A 906 -2.11 -7.86 -22.79
CA LEU A 906 -1.14 -6.78 -22.73
C LEU A 906 -1.84 -5.56 -22.13
N LEU A 907 -1.72 -5.35 -20.82
CA LEU A 907 -2.33 -4.24 -20.07
C LEU A 907 -1.31 -3.10 -19.92
N LEU A 908 -1.14 -2.34 -21.00
CA LEU A 908 -0.13 -1.30 -21.12
C LEU A 908 -0.73 0.06 -20.72
N GLY A 909 -0.85 0.27 -19.42
CA GLY A 909 -1.19 1.56 -18.80
C GLY A 909 -0.16 2.01 -17.78
N CYS A 910 -0.41 3.07 -17.02
CA CYS A 910 0.46 3.46 -15.92
C CYS A 910 0.26 2.54 -14.72
N MET A 911 1.33 2.01 -14.13
CA MET A 911 1.29 1.35 -12.81
C MET A 911 0.23 0.24 -12.68
N THR A 912 -0.02 -0.54 -13.75
CA THR A 912 -1.10 -1.55 -13.79
C THR A 912 -0.76 -2.85 -13.04
N ALA A 913 0.52 -3.06 -12.70
CA ALA A 913 1.03 -4.22 -11.95
C ALA A 913 1.43 -3.88 -10.50
N THR A 914 1.06 -2.69 -10.03
CA THR A 914 1.27 -2.24 -8.65
C THR A 914 -0.08 -1.85 -8.05
N ASP A 915 -0.18 -1.90 -6.72
CA ASP A 915 -1.29 -1.27 -6.03
C ASP A 915 -1.09 0.26 -6.09
N VAL A 916 -2.06 0.98 -6.66
CA VAL A 916 -1.99 2.43 -6.86
C VAL A 916 -2.91 3.16 -5.89
N ALA A 917 -3.85 2.45 -5.27
CA ALA A 917 -4.87 3.08 -4.45
C ALA A 917 -4.56 2.98 -2.96
N GLU A 918 -4.76 4.07 -2.24
CA GLU A 918 -4.82 4.09 -0.76
C GLU A 918 -5.95 3.20 -0.20
N THR A 919 -6.80 2.66 -1.08
CA THR A 919 -7.91 1.76 -0.76
C THR A 919 -7.51 0.28 -0.62
N GLY A 920 -6.30 -0.11 -1.04
CA GLY A 920 -5.70 -1.43 -0.76
C GLY A 920 -6.29 -2.62 -1.52
N TYR A 921 -6.76 -2.44 -2.75
CA TYR A 921 -7.44 -3.49 -3.52
C TYR A 921 -6.50 -4.41 -4.34
N GLY A 922 -5.16 -4.33 -4.21
CA GLY A 922 -4.18 -5.16 -4.96
C GLY A 922 -3.88 -4.62 -6.36
N SER A 923 -3.25 -5.38 -7.26
CA SER A 923 -2.93 -4.89 -8.63
C SER A 923 -4.00 -5.23 -9.70
N LEU A 924 -4.24 -4.34 -10.68
CA LEU A 924 -5.16 -4.60 -11.81
C LEU A 924 -4.73 -5.81 -12.65
N ALA A 925 -3.43 -6.03 -12.79
CA ALA A 925 -2.88 -7.20 -13.48
C ALA A 925 -3.23 -8.51 -12.77
N SER A 926 -3.27 -8.52 -11.43
CA SER A 926 -3.74 -9.65 -10.62
C SER A 926 -5.24 -9.88 -10.83
N ASN A 927 -6.09 -8.84 -10.79
CA ASN A 927 -7.53 -8.98 -11.07
C ASN A 927 -7.80 -9.60 -12.45
N PHE A 928 -7.02 -9.23 -13.48
CA PHE A 928 -7.20 -9.80 -14.82
C PHE A 928 -6.79 -11.29 -14.87
N LYS A 929 -5.87 -11.73 -14.01
CA LYS A 929 -5.57 -13.15 -13.82
C LYS A 929 -6.77 -13.87 -13.22
N ASP A 930 -7.44 -13.28 -12.23
CA ASP A 930 -8.65 -13.84 -11.60
C ASP A 930 -9.79 -14.01 -12.62
N PHE A 931 -9.83 -13.14 -13.63
CA PHE A 931 -10.74 -13.24 -14.77
C PHE A 931 -10.28 -14.25 -15.84
N HIS A 932 -9.51 -15.25 -15.43
CA HIS A 932 -8.99 -16.36 -16.22
C HIS A 932 -8.17 -15.94 -17.46
N ALA A 933 -7.39 -14.86 -17.36
CA ALA A 933 -6.32 -14.61 -18.33
C ALA A 933 -5.17 -15.59 -18.13
N SER A 934 -4.65 -16.19 -19.21
CA SER A 934 -3.49 -17.10 -19.11
C SER A 934 -2.24 -16.38 -18.60
N LEU A 935 -2.04 -15.15 -19.07
CA LEU A 935 -0.92 -14.29 -18.69
C LEU A 935 -1.31 -12.82 -18.86
N VAL A 936 -0.86 -11.97 -17.93
CA VAL A 936 -1.08 -10.52 -18.00
C VAL A 936 0.27 -9.81 -17.95
N LEU A 937 0.58 -9.01 -18.96
CA LEU A 937 1.73 -8.12 -18.98
C LEU A 937 1.28 -6.73 -18.52
N GLY A 938 1.70 -6.32 -17.32
CA GLY A 938 1.45 -5.00 -16.75
C GLY A 938 2.72 -4.17 -16.56
N THR A 939 2.58 -3.04 -15.90
CA THR A 939 3.63 -2.04 -15.70
C THR A 939 3.74 -1.65 -14.23
N MET A 940 4.96 -1.52 -13.69
CA MET A 940 5.19 -1.08 -12.30
C MET A 940 5.30 0.43 -12.15
N ALA A 941 5.59 1.13 -13.26
CA ALA A 941 5.85 2.57 -13.28
C ALA A 941 4.87 3.28 -14.21
N LYS A 942 4.87 4.62 -14.15
CA LYS A 942 4.18 5.44 -15.14
C LYS A 942 4.82 5.25 -16.51
N VAL A 943 3.97 5.15 -17.52
CA VAL A 943 4.33 4.82 -18.91
C VAL A 943 3.85 5.97 -19.79
N LEU A 944 4.74 6.52 -20.62
CA LEU A 944 4.33 7.52 -21.60
C LEU A 944 3.47 6.87 -22.68
N GLY A 945 2.29 7.41 -22.96
CA GLY A 945 1.37 6.83 -23.96
C GLY A 945 2.01 6.62 -25.35
N ARG A 946 2.96 7.48 -25.73
CA ARG A 946 3.76 7.36 -26.97
C ARG A 946 4.65 6.11 -27.05
N HIS A 947 4.96 5.45 -25.93
CA HIS A 947 5.79 4.25 -25.88
C HIS A 947 4.95 2.96 -25.82
N ALA A 948 3.70 3.06 -25.36
CA ALA A 948 2.79 1.92 -25.25
C ALA A 948 2.51 1.28 -26.63
N GLY A 949 2.29 2.10 -27.67
CA GLY A 949 2.10 1.65 -29.05
C GLY A 949 3.31 0.90 -29.62
N PRO A 950 4.52 1.51 -29.66
CA PRO A 950 5.74 0.83 -30.11
C PRO A 950 6.05 -0.47 -29.37
N LEU A 951 5.85 -0.50 -28.05
CA LEU A 951 6.02 -1.73 -27.26
C LEU A 951 5.03 -2.82 -27.67
N ALA A 952 3.76 -2.47 -27.87
CA ALA A 952 2.76 -3.42 -28.36
C ALA A 952 3.12 -3.95 -29.75
N CYS A 953 3.64 -3.10 -30.64
CA CYS A 953 4.13 -3.52 -31.96
C CYS A 953 5.29 -4.51 -31.86
N GLU A 954 6.29 -4.26 -31.01
CA GLU A 954 7.45 -5.15 -30.86
C GLU A 954 7.04 -6.49 -30.21
N LEU A 955 6.19 -6.46 -29.18
CA LEU A 955 5.62 -7.67 -28.59
C LEU A 955 4.87 -8.49 -29.63
N LEU A 956 4.03 -7.84 -30.42
CA LEU A 956 3.29 -8.48 -31.49
C LEU A 956 4.22 -9.11 -32.53
N ALA A 957 5.27 -8.40 -32.94
CA ALA A 957 6.25 -8.89 -33.89
C ALA A 957 7.01 -10.12 -33.37
N GLU A 958 7.48 -10.09 -32.12
CA GLU A 958 8.19 -11.22 -31.52
C GLU A 958 7.26 -12.42 -31.27
N LEU A 959 6.03 -12.19 -30.80
CA LEU A 959 5.01 -13.24 -30.66
C LEU A 959 4.67 -13.87 -32.03
N ALA A 960 4.56 -13.07 -33.09
CA ALA A 960 4.28 -13.55 -34.44
C ALA A 960 5.48 -14.24 -35.11
N ALA A 961 6.70 -13.92 -34.69
CA ALA A 961 7.93 -14.49 -35.20
C ALA A 961 8.29 -15.85 -34.57
N VAL A 962 7.57 -16.27 -33.51
CA VAL A 962 7.80 -17.56 -32.85
C VAL A 962 7.62 -18.71 -33.84
N ASN A 963 8.71 -19.42 -34.08
CA ASN A 963 8.79 -20.57 -34.99
C ASN A 963 9.38 -21.81 -34.31
N THR A 964 9.86 -21.69 -33.07
CA THR A 964 10.39 -22.80 -32.28
C THR A 964 9.30 -23.37 -31.37
N PRO A 965 9.09 -24.71 -31.36
CA PRO A 965 8.08 -25.35 -30.53
C PRO A 965 8.23 -25.11 -29.02
N ASP A 966 9.46 -24.85 -28.57
CA ASP A 966 9.79 -24.70 -27.14
C ASP A 966 9.90 -23.23 -26.69
N ALA A 967 9.40 -22.27 -27.49
CA ALA A 967 9.42 -20.87 -27.09
C ALA A 967 8.36 -20.59 -26.02
N ASP A 968 8.84 -20.20 -24.85
CA ASP A 968 8.01 -19.71 -23.75
C ASP A 968 7.88 -18.17 -23.77
N PHE A 969 6.78 -17.66 -23.18
CA PHE A 969 6.52 -16.23 -23.10
C PHE A 969 7.64 -15.47 -22.37
N GLY A 970 8.19 -16.02 -21.29
CA GLY A 970 9.26 -15.38 -20.51
C GLY A 970 10.52 -15.10 -21.33
N SER A 971 10.90 -16.06 -22.18
CA SER A 971 12.01 -15.94 -23.12
C SER A 971 11.76 -14.85 -24.16
N VAL A 972 10.53 -14.76 -24.69
CA VAL A 972 10.12 -13.69 -25.62
C VAL A 972 10.14 -12.32 -24.95
N LEU A 973 9.55 -12.17 -23.77
CA LEU A 973 9.53 -10.90 -23.04
C LEU A 973 10.94 -10.40 -22.75
N ARG A 974 11.86 -11.29 -22.36
CA ARG A 974 13.27 -10.93 -22.14
C ARG A 974 13.91 -10.38 -23.41
N ARG A 975 13.66 -10.99 -24.57
CA ARG A 975 14.18 -10.51 -25.86
C ARG A 975 13.59 -9.15 -26.24
N VAL A 976 12.29 -8.97 -26.07
CA VAL A 976 11.61 -7.68 -26.27
C VAL A 976 12.22 -6.60 -25.39
N ARG A 977 12.40 -6.85 -24.08
CA ARG A 977 13.04 -5.91 -23.17
C ARG A 977 14.42 -5.48 -23.66
N ARG A 978 15.23 -6.42 -24.12
CA ARG A 978 16.57 -6.10 -24.63
C ARG A 978 16.54 -5.28 -25.91
N ARG A 979 15.73 -5.68 -26.89
CA ARG A 979 15.61 -4.99 -28.18
C ARG A 979 15.05 -3.59 -28.02
N MET A 980 13.97 -3.45 -27.27
CA MET A 980 13.39 -2.14 -26.96
C MET A 980 14.36 -1.25 -26.19
N LEU A 981 15.08 -1.80 -25.21
CA LEU A 981 16.11 -1.03 -24.50
C LEU A 981 17.24 -0.58 -25.44
N ALA A 982 17.65 -1.43 -26.40
CA ALA A 982 18.67 -1.08 -27.39
C ALA A 982 18.23 0.08 -28.30
N HIS A 983 16.92 0.29 -28.48
CA HIS A 983 16.32 1.41 -29.21
C HIS A 983 15.88 2.57 -28.29
N GLY A 984 16.35 2.57 -27.04
CA GLY A 984 16.16 3.67 -26.11
C GLY A 984 14.80 3.73 -25.41
N PHE A 985 14.01 2.64 -25.40
CA PHE A 985 12.78 2.55 -24.62
C PHE A 985 13.11 2.07 -23.21
N LEU A 986 13.10 3.01 -22.26
CA LEU A 986 13.56 2.77 -20.88
C LEU A 986 12.51 2.04 -20.04
N MET A 987 11.24 2.27 -20.34
CA MET A 987 10.11 1.66 -19.62
C MET A 987 10.10 0.13 -19.60
N VAL A 988 10.88 -0.54 -20.46
CA VAL A 988 10.93 -2.01 -20.49
C VAL A 988 11.49 -2.62 -19.21
N LEU A 989 12.20 -1.83 -18.41
CA LEU A 989 12.62 -2.18 -17.05
C LEU A 989 11.45 -2.28 -16.06
N ALA A 990 10.34 -1.60 -16.35
CA ALA A 990 9.14 -1.57 -15.50
C ALA A 990 8.06 -2.59 -15.90
N LEU A 991 8.29 -3.37 -16.96
CA LEU A 991 7.32 -4.40 -17.37
C LEU A 991 7.30 -5.55 -16.38
N VAL A 992 6.13 -6.09 -16.09
CA VAL A 992 5.96 -7.27 -15.23
C VAL A 992 4.97 -8.24 -15.87
N ALA A 993 5.36 -9.51 -15.96
CA ALA A 993 4.46 -10.58 -16.36
C ALA A 993 3.88 -11.26 -15.11
N MET A 994 2.56 -11.22 -14.98
CA MET A 994 1.80 -11.94 -13.96
C MET A 994 1.28 -13.25 -14.55
N GLY A 995 1.51 -14.36 -13.84
CA GLY A 995 1.19 -15.72 -14.29
C GLY A 995 2.41 -16.53 -14.72
N ASP A 996 2.17 -17.74 -15.24
CA ASP A 996 3.23 -18.67 -15.59
C ASP A 996 3.90 -18.28 -16.92
N ALA A 997 5.18 -17.91 -16.87
CA ALA A 997 5.91 -17.54 -18.08
C ALA A 997 6.26 -18.74 -18.98
N GLU A 998 5.95 -19.99 -18.57
CA GLU A 998 6.12 -21.21 -19.36
C GLU A 998 5.04 -21.48 -20.40
N TRP A 999 4.03 -20.62 -20.53
CA TRP A 999 3.06 -20.76 -21.60
C TRP A 999 3.77 -20.91 -22.96
N HIS A 1000 3.54 -22.05 -23.62
CA HIS A 1000 4.12 -22.32 -24.92
C HIS A 1000 3.39 -21.50 -25.96
N LEU A 1001 4.17 -20.80 -26.77
CA LEU A 1001 3.64 -20.01 -27.85
C LEU A 1001 3.42 -20.92 -29.07
N PRO A 1002 2.21 -20.93 -29.64
CA PRO A 1002 1.88 -21.81 -30.77
C PRO A 1002 2.76 -21.46 -31.97
N ALA A 1003 3.42 -22.47 -32.55
CA ALA A 1003 4.14 -22.28 -33.81
C ALA A 1003 3.18 -21.83 -34.91
N ARG A 1004 3.56 -20.81 -35.68
CA ARG A 1004 2.71 -20.30 -36.77
C ARG A 1004 2.37 -21.45 -37.74
N HIS A 1005 1.08 -21.73 -37.95
CA HIS A 1005 0.66 -22.53 -39.10
C HIS A 1005 1.12 -21.79 -40.36
N GLN A 1006 2.12 -22.32 -41.06
CA GLN A 1006 2.43 -21.87 -42.42
C GLN A 1006 1.17 -22.02 -43.25
N SER A 1007 0.54 -20.91 -43.65
CA SER A 1007 -0.49 -20.99 -44.68
C SER A 1007 0.11 -21.70 -45.90
N PRO A 1008 -0.54 -22.72 -46.46
CA PRO A 1008 -0.02 -23.38 -47.66
C PRO A 1008 0.15 -22.32 -48.75
N ALA A 1009 1.33 -22.27 -49.35
CA ALA A 1009 1.65 -21.33 -50.42
C ALA A 1009 0.53 -21.37 -51.48
N PRO A 1010 0.06 -20.20 -51.97
CA PRO A 1010 -0.97 -20.19 -53.00
C PRO A 1010 -0.47 -20.96 -54.22
N THR A 1011 -1.19 -22.02 -54.58
CA THR A 1011 -0.91 -22.80 -55.79
C THR A 1011 -0.98 -21.84 -56.98
N PRO A 1012 0.10 -21.70 -57.78
CA PRO A 1012 0.08 -20.81 -58.93
C PRO A 1012 -0.96 -21.31 -59.96
N PRO A 1013 -1.55 -20.39 -60.73
CA PRO A 1013 -2.71 -20.66 -61.59
C PRO A 1013 -2.46 -21.68 -62.70
#